data_AF-A0A7V4CP07-F1
#
_entry.id   AF-A0A7V4CP07-F1
#
_cell.length_a   1.000
_cell.length_b   1.000
_cell.length_c   1.000
_cell.angle_alpha   90.00
_cell.angle_beta   90.00
_cell.angle_gamma   90.00
#
_symmetry.space_group_name_H-M   'P 1'
#
loop_
_entity.id
_entity.type
_entity.pdbx_description
1 polymer ?
#
loop_
_entity_poly.entity_id
_entity_poly.type
_entity_poly.pdbx_seq_one_letter_code
_entity_poly.pdbx_strand_id
1 'polypeptide(L)'
;MDSTILLIISALLIGILVAGFFLLIPKSEVNQPDTSLAIKTTEDINKTISTATGSGSSQEQVQPPQTTQPSQSSQSSSQPQQPQQSVQISPVQPPAQLSNAYIEVFGEGYGKTELEAEETAKNNGFQKLIEQLYVEVKSSAVLKEKLTTMVQDGKVKERFESQYERTIQTRSEMELLGVSYRTTERKKVGNQYYAKVQVYIEAEKAKQQLEAFLAIRLGKSLLDSKMIFSAKAIADKYEPLLSANIFPPKTAQELVQIVNDIRRRYDRVQNLIASINSAQVNDKKSALEVANYLNELFSMVNDLPLGSVDVDKLKPFLNDVKISIKGPQDVLLGEQVKLEIIVEPTQAKSVWIFGEQVEAQDLVTLSEGTAVLSVLVKSNTSRVTVSLAGVVNATWAPGSVRINPDILKTVYKTDDELKILASGTAKITSDQKLRHENALRDALVKTIKKAASELLVGSDRELLDVPLDEYILTKVIGAIDYEISATGEYAGLYYVLVSSTIKKYDFENNLKEALRNAPVGFALVLTEGDKLGYVEPAIINGLLSSGIKLVSKDFSRKILEAQLKSNLPPNLLARVTALSAARYLIYVIVNSATTYLPDYKVYSVRTLITTQIIDTITGNMLDSVRFEEVNTGATEQAALSKTTSGQKFKEYVNAIASSLKFENAQPFAVYKYTFVLERAIYGSILLDYLNAKYDKVRVVEKTDTKLIVEIENVPMSDMEKFLSAIDAVRIKKISDFNYQVTK
;
A
#
# COMPACT_ATOMS: atom_id res chain seq x y z
N MET A 1 -44.68 -29.54 -46.45
CA MET A 1 -45.09 -28.67 -45.33
C MET A 1 -44.55 -27.29 -45.63
N ASP A 2 -45.43 -26.33 -45.87
CA ASP A 2 -45.04 -25.03 -46.41
C ASP A 2 -44.43 -24.08 -45.38
N SER A 3 -43.50 -23.25 -45.86
CA SER A 3 -42.80 -22.22 -45.09
C SER A 3 -43.73 -21.22 -44.39
N THR A 4 -44.93 -21.01 -44.92
CA THR A 4 -45.98 -20.18 -44.30
C THR A 4 -46.43 -20.72 -42.94
N ILE A 5 -46.51 -22.05 -42.77
CA ILE A 5 -46.88 -22.68 -41.49
C ILE A 5 -45.74 -22.49 -40.47
N LEU A 6 -44.48 -22.58 -40.91
CA LEU A 6 -43.32 -22.34 -40.05
C LEU A 6 -43.31 -20.88 -39.54
N LEU A 7 -43.56 -19.91 -40.43
CA LEU A 7 -43.64 -18.49 -40.09
C LEU A 7 -44.79 -18.17 -39.12
N ILE A 8 -45.95 -18.79 -39.29
CA ILE A 8 -47.09 -18.63 -38.36
C ILE A 8 -46.75 -19.24 -36.99
N ILE A 9 -46.11 -20.41 -36.94
CA ILE A 9 -45.66 -21.03 -35.68
C ILE A 9 -44.59 -20.16 -35.00
N SER A 10 -43.65 -19.57 -35.75
CA SER A 10 -42.64 -18.65 -35.20
C SER A 10 -43.25 -17.37 -34.63
N ALA A 11 -44.22 -16.76 -35.33
CA ALA A 11 -44.93 -15.58 -34.85
C ALA A 11 -45.78 -15.88 -33.60
N LEU A 12 -46.41 -17.06 -33.55
CA LEU A 12 -47.20 -17.49 -32.39
C LEU A 12 -46.30 -17.76 -31.16
N LEU A 13 -45.13 -18.37 -31.35
CA LEU A 13 -44.14 -18.61 -30.27
C LEU A 13 -43.57 -17.31 -29.70
N ILE A 14 -43.28 -16.32 -30.55
CA ILE A 14 -42.82 -14.99 -30.10
C ILE A 14 -43.97 -14.25 -29.37
N GLY A 15 -45.20 -14.36 -29.84
CA GLY A 15 -46.38 -13.80 -29.14
C GLY A 15 -46.61 -14.42 -27.76
N ILE A 16 -46.43 -15.74 -27.62
CA ILE A 16 -46.58 -16.45 -26.34
C ILE A 16 -45.45 -16.10 -25.36
N LEU A 17 -44.21 -15.91 -25.84
CA LEU A 17 -43.08 -15.49 -25.00
C LEU A 17 -43.23 -14.05 -24.45
N VAL A 18 -43.83 -13.14 -25.22
CA VAL A 18 -44.09 -11.75 -24.76
C VAL A 18 -45.30 -11.69 -23.82
N ALA A 19 -46.32 -12.53 -24.01
CA ALA A 19 -47.47 -12.62 -23.10
C ALA A 19 -47.14 -13.36 -21.78
N GLY A 20 -46.21 -14.32 -21.81
CA GLY A 20 -45.77 -15.07 -20.62
C GLY A 20 -45.02 -14.23 -19.58
N PHE A 21 -44.56 -13.02 -19.93
CA PHE A 21 -43.80 -12.14 -19.03
C PHE A 21 -44.66 -11.35 -18.03
N PHE A 22 -45.99 -11.44 -18.12
CA PHE A 22 -46.93 -10.70 -17.24
C PHE A 22 -47.74 -11.54 -16.26
N LEU A 23 -47.63 -12.88 -16.28
CA LEU A 23 -48.34 -13.79 -15.38
C LEU A 23 -47.47 -14.98 -14.99
N LEU A 24 -46.76 -14.86 -13.85
CA LEU A 24 -46.41 -16.00 -12.98
C LEU A 24 -45.86 -15.49 -11.63
N ILE A 25 -46.79 -15.18 -10.72
CA ILE A 25 -46.52 -15.04 -9.28
C ILE A 25 -46.63 -16.44 -8.65
N PRO A 26 -45.59 -17.00 -8.03
CA PRO A 26 -45.73 -18.12 -7.11
C PRO A 26 -46.18 -17.59 -5.75
N LYS A 27 -47.34 -18.07 -5.25
CA LYS A 27 -47.73 -17.89 -3.85
C LYS A 27 -46.84 -18.77 -2.96
N SER A 28 -46.47 -18.25 -1.80
CA SER A 28 -45.83 -19.05 -0.74
C SER A 28 -46.86 -19.93 -0.03
N GLU A 29 -46.53 -21.19 0.20
CA GLU A 29 -47.11 -21.98 1.30
C GLU A 29 -46.10 -22.10 2.45
N VAL A 30 -46.63 -22.14 3.67
CA VAL A 30 -45.87 -21.99 4.93
C VAL A 30 -45.79 -23.33 5.63
N ASN A 31 -44.61 -23.65 6.19
CA ASN A 31 -44.52 -24.42 7.43
C ASN A 31 -43.20 -24.07 8.18
N GLN A 32 -43.37 -23.26 9.22
CA GLN A 32 -42.45 -23.04 10.36
C GLN A 32 -42.80 -24.04 11.50
N PRO A 33 -42.15 -24.04 12.69
CA PRO A 33 -41.01 -23.23 13.18
C PRO A 33 -39.77 -24.14 13.47
N ASP A 34 -38.71 -23.84 14.24
CA ASP A 34 -38.18 -22.70 15.01
C ASP A 34 -36.61 -22.89 15.10
N THR A 35 -35.73 -22.11 15.75
CA THR A 35 -35.85 -20.98 16.68
C THR A 35 -34.74 -19.92 16.48
N SER A 36 -35.08 -18.67 16.83
CA SER A 36 -34.30 -17.59 17.49
C SER A 36 -32.75 -17.67 17.61
N LEU A 37 -31.97 -16.57 17.48
CA LEU A 37 -32.24 -15.14 17.70
C LEU A 37 -31.39 -14.20 16.80
N ALA A 38 -31.84 -12.93 16.67
CA ALA A 38 -31.06 -11.72 16.40
C ALA A 38 -30.69 -11.29 14.95
N ILE A 39 -31.70 -10.95 14.13
CA ILE A 39 -31.73 -9.66 13.41
C ILE A 39 -33.17 -9.09 13.47
N LYS A 40 -33.33 -7.88 14.02
CA LYS A 40 -34.56 -7.08 13.92
C LYS A 40 -34.17 -5.66 13.49
N THR A 41 -34.53 -5.26 12.27
CA THR A 41 -35.17 -3.97 11.91
C THR A 41 -35.32 -3.83 10.39
N THR A 42 -36.32 -4.51 9.83
CA THR A 42 -36.88 -4.17 8.49
C THR A 42 -38.40 -4.38 8.39
N GLU A 43 -39.05 -4.81 9.48
CA GLU A 43 -40.46 -5.25 9.46
C GLU A 43 -41.45 -4.17 9.94
N ASP A 44 -40.99 -3.11 10.61
CA ASP A 44 -41.85 -2.04 11.15
C ASP A 44 -42.26 -0.96 10.13
N ILE A 45 -41.83 -1.05 8.87
CA ILE A 45 -42.20 -0.09 7.81
C ILE A 45 -43.36 -0.60 6.94
N ASN A 46 -43.55 -1.92 6.80
CA ASN A 46 -44.59 -2.50 5.94
C ASN A 46 -45.97 -2.68 6.62
N LYS A 47 -46.18 -2.13 7.82
CA LYS A 47 -47.44 -2.29 8.58
C LYS A 47 -48.38 -1.08 8.57
N THR A 48 -48.10 -0.05 7.78
CA THR A 48 -48.89 1.21 7.74
C THR A 48 -49.50 1.52 6.37
N ILE A 49 -49.31 0.68 5.35
CA ILE A 49 -49.88 0.86 4.00
C ILE A 49 -50.59 -0.40 3.51
N SER A 50 -51.74 -0.73 4.12
CA SER A 50 -52.85 -1.50 3.50
C SER A 50 -54.07 -1.59 4.43
N THR A 51 -54.59 -0.45 4.87
CA THR A 51 -55.99 -0.33 5.29
C THR A 51 -56.61 0.85 4.55
N ALA A 52 -57.75 0.58 3.89
CA ALA A 52 -58.57 1.47 3.05
C ALA A 52 -58.18 1.59 1.56
N THR A 53 -58.68 0.64 0.75
CA THR A 53 -59.51 1.00 -0.42
C THR A 53 -60.39 -0.17 -0.84
N GLY A 54 -61.69 0.10 -0.99
CA GLY A 54 -62.74 -0.89 -1.23
C GLY A 54 -63.89 -0.68 -0.24
N SER A 55 -65.13 -0.44 -0.64
CA SER A 55 -65.70 -0.26 -1.99
C SER A 55 -67.10 0.38 -1.85
N GLY A 56 -67.54 1.22 -2.79
CA GLY A 56 -68.90 1.79 -2.75
C GLY A 56 -69.18 2.72 -3.93
N SER A 57 -70.37 2.60 -4.53
CA SER A 57 -70.70 3.13 -5.86
C SER A 57 -71.88 4.13 -5.88
N SER A 58 -71.77 5.14 -6.75
CA SER A 58 -72.86 5.83 -7.49
C SER A 58 -73.85 6.76 -6.76
N GLN A 59 -73.85 8.06 -7.15
CA GLN A 59 -74.96 8.82 -7.79
C GLN A 59 -74.49 10.29 -8.06
N GLU A 60 -74.49 10.78 -9.32
CA GLU A 60 -75.45 11.75 -9.94
C GLU A 60 -75.34 13.22 -9.41
N GLN A 61 -75.40 14.31 -10.19
CA GLN A 61 -76.00 14.59 -11.52
C GLN A 61 -75.47 15.91 -12.20
N VAL A 62 -75.60 16.05 -13.55
CA VAL A 62 -76.10 17.20 -14.39
C VAL A 62 -75.67 18.67 -14.07
N GLN A 63 -75.29 19.63 -14.97
CA GLN A 63 -75.11 19.76 -16.46
C GLN A 63 -74.29 21.07 -16.87
N PRO A 64 -74.11 21.44 -18.18
CA PRO A 64 -73.17 22.49 -18.71
C PRO A 64 -73.91 23.79 -19.21
N PRO A 65 -73.55 24.60 -20.27
CA PRO A 65 -72.36 24.70 -21.16
C PRO A 65 -71.89 26.15 -21.58
N GLN A 66 -70.99 26.20 -22.59
CA GLN A 66 -70.91 27.15 -23.73
C GLN A 66 -69.80 28.23 -23.84
N THR A 67 -69.62 28.68 -25.09
CA THR A 67 -68.44 29.25 -25.78
C THR A 67 -68.54 30.73 -26.14
N THR A 68 -67.41 31.44 -26.36
CA THR A 68 -67.25 32.37 -27.52
C THR A 68 -65.79 32.78 -27.83
N GLN A 69 -65.57 33.33 -29.03
CA GLN A 69 -64.32 33.70 -29.76
C GLN A 69 -64.31 35.27 -29.95
N PRO A 70 -63.55 35.97 -30.86
CA PRO A 70 -62.33 35.70 -31.68
C PRO A 70 -61.31 36.91 -31.84
N SER A 71 -60.33 36.76 -32.78
CA SER A 71 -59.68 37.82 -33.62
C SER A 71 -58.47 38.66 -33.11
N GLN A 72 -57.47 39.16 -33.90
CA GLN A 72 -56.87 38.80 -35.22
C GLN A 72 -55.63 39.72 -35.57
N SER A 73 -54.56 39.21 -36.24
CA SER A 73 -53.52 39.91 -37.09
C SER A 73 -52.67 41.10 -36.51
N SER A 74 -51.47 41.51 -36.98
CA SER A 74 -50.80 41.56 -38.32
C SER A 74 -49.25 41.68 -38.26
N GLN A 75 -48.53 41.47 -39.38
CA GLN A 75 -47.12 41.89 -39.64
C GLN A 75 -47.08 43.40 -40.05
N SER A 76 -45.98 44.18 -40.18
CA SER A 76 -44.60 43.94 -40.69
C SER A 76 -43.69 45.20 -40.53
N SER A 77 -42.35 45.07 -40.63
CA SER A 77 -41.34 46.04 -41.20
C SER A 77 -39.89 45.70 -40.75
N SER A 78 -38.85 46.35 -41.31
CA SER A 78 -37.54 45.71 -41.58
C SER A 78 -36.26 46.52 -41.26
N GLN A 79 -35.19 45.79 -40.89
CA GLN A 79 -33.74 46.14 -40.97
C GLN A 79 -33.18 47.25 -40.02
N PRO A 80 -31.84 47.35 -39.79
CA PRO A 80 -31.00 46.32 -39.15
C PRO A 80 -29.97 46.90 -38.13
N GLN A 81 -29.64 46.19 -37.04
CA GLN A 81 -28.40 46.50 -36.27
C GLN A 81 -27.80 45.32 -35.50
N GLN A 82 -26.46 45.36 -35.35
CA GLN A 82 -25.58 44.28 -34.89
C GLN A 82 -25.45 44.22 -33.34
N PRO A 83 -24.78 43.19 -32.76
CA PRO A 83 -25.28 42.56 -31.54
C PRO A 83 -24.59 42.98 -30.25
N GLN A 84 -25.39 43.18 -29.19
CA GLN A 84 -24.96 42.96 -27.81
C GLN A 84 -26.10 42.33 -27.01
N GLN A 85 -26.16 40.99 -27.02
CA GLN A 85 -26.82 40.23 -25.97
C GLN A 85 -25.77 39.37 -25.26
N SER A 86 -25.36 39.84 -24.09
CA SER A 86 -24.85 38.97 -23.05
C SER A 86 -25.93 37.94 -22.74
N VAL A 87 -25.74 36.69 -23.14
CA VAL A 87 -26.62 35.59 -22.72
C VAL A 87 -26.44 35.41 -21.22
N GLN A 88 -27.40 35.96 -20.48
CA GLN A 88 -27.52 35.74 -19.05
C GLN A 88 -27.90 34.27 -18.85
N ILE A 89 -26.89 33.42 -18.61
CA ILE A 89 -27.11 32.01 -18.27
C ILE A 89 -27.75 31.98 -16.88
N SER A 90 -29.08 31.99 -16.84
CA SER A 90 -29.82 31.70 -15.61
C SER A 90 -29.36 30.33 -15.10
N PRO A 91 -28.82 30.22 -13.88
CA PRO A 91 -28.41 28.93 -13.35
C PRO A 91 -29.66 28.05 -13.26
N VAL A 92 -29.61 26.87 -13.88
CA VAL A 92 -30.69 25.88 -13.79
C VAL A 92 -30.87 25.52 -12.32
N GLN A 93 -31.99 25.94 -11.75
CA GLN A 93 -32.31 25.69 -10.36
C GLN A 93 -32.63 24.19 -10.21
N PRO A 94 -31.83 23.39 -9.48
CA PRO A 94 -32.05 21.96 -9.41
C PRO A 94 -33.34 21.63 -8.66
N PRO A 95 -34.05 20.55 -9.03
CA PRO A 95 -35.32 20.19 -8.43
C PRO A 95 -35.19 19.94 -6.92
N ALA A 96 -36.23 20.29 -6.16
CA ALA A 96 -36.22 20.21 -4.70
C ALA A 96 -36.12 18.78 -4.16
N GLN A 97 -36.54 17.79 -4.96
CA GLN A 97 -36.41 16.35 -4.71
C GLN A 97 -35.85 15.70 -5.98
N LEU A 98 -34.87 14.81 -5.82
CA LEU A 98 -34.34 13.97 -6.90
C LEU A 98 -35.21 12.71 -7.02
N SER A 99 -35.43 12.22 -8.23
CA SER A 99 -36.16 10.97 -8.49
C SER A 99 -35.22 9.76 -8.37
N ASN A 100 -35.79 8.55 -8.35
CA ASN A 100 -35.07 7.26 -8.38
C ASN A 100 -34.12 7.08 -9.60
N ALA A 101 -34.07 8.04 -10.53
CA ALA A 101 -33.12 8.08 -11.64
C ALA A 101 -31.72 8.56 -11.23
N TYR A 102 -31.52 9.03 -9.99
CA TYR A 102 -30.26 9.56 -9.48
C TYR A 102 -29.74 8.74 -8.30
N ILE A 103 -28.41 8.57 -8.25
CA ILE A 103 -27.69 8.08 -7.07
C ILE A 103 -27.23 9.31 -6.29
N GLU A 104 -27.50 9.36 -4.99
CA GLU A 104 -27.15 10.49 -4.11
C GLU A 104 -26.44 10.03 -2.84
N VAL A 105 -25.52 10.87 -2.35
CA VAL A 105 -24.81 10.70 -1.08
C VAL A 105 -24.57 12.04 -0.40
N PHE A 106 -24.27 12.00 0.90
CA PHE A 106 -23.92 13.20 1.67
C PHE A 106 -22.45 13.20 2.10
N GLY A 107 -21.72 14.19 1.59
CA GLY A 107 -20.39 14.56 2.05
C GLY A 107 -20.46 15.57 3.19
N GLU A 108 -19.55 15.45 4.15
CA GLU A 108 -19.42 16.37 5.28
C GLU A 108 -17.96 16.80 5.39
N GLY A 109 -17.73 18.07 5.73
CA GLY A 109 -16.40 18.67 5.71
C GLY A 109 -16.26 19.82 6.71
N TYR A 110 -15.05 19.99 7.23
CA TYR A 110 -14.67 21.07 8.12
C TYR A 110 -13.51 21.87 7.51
N GLY A 111 -13.49 23.19 7.74
CA GLY A 111 -12.46 24.09 7.22
C GLY A 111 -12.24 25.31 8.09
N LYS A 112 -11.15 26.04 7.87
CA LYS A 112 -10.89 27.36 8.48
C LYS A 112 -11.73 28.45 7.81
N THR A 113 -12.20 28.20 6.59
CA THR A 113 -13.17 29.05 5.86
C THR A 113 -14.39 28.24 5.42
N GLU A 114 -15.50 28.92 5.10
CA GLU A 114 -16.70 28.28 4.56
C GLU A 114 -16.45 27.57 3.22
N LEU A 115 -15.61 28.15 2.36
CA LEU A 115 -15.27 27.59 1.06
C LEU A 115 -14.46 26.29 1.20
N GLU A 116 -13.45 26.30 2.07
CA GLU A 116 -12.62 25.11 2.38
C GLU A 116 -13.47 23.98 3.00
N ALA A 117 -14.43 24.32 3.87
CA ALA A 117 -15.38 23.34 4.41
C ALA A 117 -16.29 22.76 3.32
N GLU A 118 -16.78 23.59 2.40
CA GLU A 118 -17.63 23.18 1.27
C GLU A 118 -16.87 22.30 0.26
N GLU A 119 -15.63 22.65 -0.09
CA GLU A 119 -14.77 21.85 -0.97
C GLU A 119 -14.41 20.50 -0.34
N THR A 120 -14.08 20.50 0.96
CA THR A 120 -13.86 19.26 1.72
C THR A 120 -15.12 18.38 1.72
N ALA A 121 -16.30 18.97 1.93
CA ALA A 121 -17.57 18.25 1.88
C ALA A 121 -17.90 17.72 0.47
N LYS A 122 -17.63 18.49 -0.59
CA LYS A 122 -17.77 18.04 -2.00
C LYS A 122 -16.89 16.83 -2.27
N ASN A 123 -15.61 16.89 -1.90
CA ASN A 123 -14.65 15.80 -2.12
C ASN A 123 -15.02 14.55 -1.32
N ASN A 124 -15.44 14.70 -0.06
CA ASN A 124 -15.93 13.60 0.78
C ASN A 124 -17.19 12.94 0.19
N GLY A 125 -18.13 13.76 -0.32
CA GLY A 125 -19.33 13.27 -1.00
C GLY A 125 -19.00 12.53 -2.31
N PHE A 126 -18.09 13.07 -3.11
CA PHE A 126 -17.62 12.40 -4.34
C PHE A 126 -16.97 11.04 -4.05
N GLN A 127 -16.14 10.93 -3.00
CA GLN A 127 -15.57 9.65 -2.56
C GLN A 127 -16.65 8.65 -2.14
N LYS A 128 -17.61 9.06 -1.29
CA LYS A 128 -18.73 8.19 -0.88
C LYS A 128 -19.59 7.73 -2.06
N LEU A 129 -19.78 8.58 -3.07
CA LEU A 129 -20.53 8.25 -4.28
C LEU A 129 -19.85 7.11 -5.04
N ILE A 130 -18.53 7.19 -5.19
CA ILE A 130 -17.72 6.14 -5.78
C ILE A 130 -17.76 4.86 -4.93
N GLU A 131 -17.69 4.95 -3.60
CA GLU A 131 -17.79 3.77 -2.73
C GLU A 131 -19.15 3.07 -2.85
N GLN A 132 -20.26 3.81 -2.87
CA GLN A 132 -21.60 3.25 -3.10
C GLN A 132 -21.71 2.56 -4.47
N LEU A 133 -21.19 3.21 -5.51
CA LEU A 133 -21.14 2.65 -6.87
C LEU A 133 -20.36 1.32 -6.94
N TYR A 134 -19.22 1.21 -6.25
CA TYR A 134 -18.50 -0.06 -6.12
C TYR A 134 -19.29 -1.13 -5.36
N VAL A 135 -20.03 -0.77 -4.31
CA VAL A 135 -20.90 -1.71 -3.57
C VAL A 135 -22.02 -2.23 -4.48
N GLU A 136 -22.66 -1.35 -5.25
CA GLU A 136 -23.69 -1.74 -6.22
C GLU A 136 -23.14 -2.74 -7.25
N VAL A 137 -21.96 -2.50 -7.85
CA VAL A 137 -21.34 -3.48 -8.76
C VAL A 137 -20.96 -4.79 -8.08
N LYS A 138 -20.41 -4.75 -6.86
CA LYS A 138 -20.10 -5.97 -6.11
C LYS A 138 -21.36 -6.81 -5.82
N SER A 139 -22.51 -6.17 -5.69
CA SER A 139 -23.83 -6.83 -5.55
C SER A 139 -24.49 -7.23 -6.87
N SER A 140 -24.02 -6.71 -8.01
CA SER A 140 -24.65 -6.89 -9.31
C SER A 140 -24.12 -8.12 -10.05
N ALA A 141 -24.92 -9.18 -10.07
CA ALA A 141 -24.66 -10.36 -10.90
C ALA A 141 -24.62 -10.04 -12.41
N VAL A 142 -25.34 -9.00 -12.84
CA VAL A 142 -25.57 -8.67 -14.27
C VAL A 142 -24.28 -8.36 -15.03
N LEU A 143 -23.32 -7.68 -14.40
CA LEU A 143 -22.05 -7.35 -15.06
C LEU A 143 -21.15 -8.59 -15.20
N LYS A 144 -21.12 -9.45 -14.16
CA LYS A 144 -20.39 -10.74 -14.21
C LYS A 144 -21.01 -11.63 -15.29
N GLU A 145 -22.34 -11.77 -15.30
CA GLU A 145 -23.10 -12.61 -16.22
C GLU A 145 -22.96 -12.19 -17.68
N LYS A 146 -23.08 -10.89 -17.99
CA LYS A 146 -22.93 -10.35 -19.37
C LYS A 146 -21.54 -10.60 -19.98
N LEU A 147 -20.49 -10.61 -19.16
CA LEU A 147 -19.12 -10.86 -19.64
C LEU A 147 -18.83 -12.36 -19.70
N THR A 148 -19.29 -13.11 -18.68
CA THR A 148 -19.10 -14.55 -18.55
C THR A 148 -19.84 -15.37 -19.63
N THR A 149 -20.99 -14.88 -20.12
CA THR A 149 -21.78 -15.54 -21.17
C THR A 149 -21.10 -15.58 -22.54
N MET A 150 -20.05 -14.78 -22.76
CA MET A 150 -19.24 -14.79 -23.99
C MET A 150 -18.11 -15.82 -23.98
N VAL A 151 -17.80 -16.42 -22.82
CA VAL A 151 -16.68 -17.36 -22.66
C VAL A 151 -17.21 -18.80 -22.66
N GLN A 152 -16.99 -19.53 -23.76
CA GLN A 152 -17.52 -20.88 -23.96
C GLN A 152 -16.70 -21.99 -23.27
N ASP A 153 -15.39 -21.80 -23.09
CA ASP A 153 -14.52 -22.77 -22.41
C ASP A 153 -14.58 -22.58 -20.88
N GLY A 154 -14.82 -23.67 -20.14
CA GLY A 154 -14.99 -23.64 -18.68
C GLY A 154 -13.73 -23.23 -17.90
N LYS A 155 -12.52 -23.56 -18.37
CA LYS A 155 -11.25 -23.16 -17.75
C LYS A 155 -10.90 -21.70 -18.05
N VAL A 156 -11.18 -21.26 -19.28
CA VAL A 156 -11.05 -19.85 -19.67
C VAL A 156 -12.05 -19.00 -18.86
N LYS A 157 -13.27 -19.51 -18.64
CA LYS A 157 -14.30 -18.89 -17.80
C LYS A 157 -13.90 -18.79 -16.33
N GLU A 158 -13.40 -19.87 -15.72
CA GLU A 158 -12.90 -19.84 -14.34
C GLU A 158 -11.76 -18.82 -14.16
N ARG A 159 -10.80 -18.77 -15.10
CA ARG A 159 -9.73 -17.76 -15.11
C ARG A 159 -10.28 -16.35 -15.28
N PHE A 160 -11.24 -16.15 -16.18
CA PHE A 160 -11.91 -14.87 -16.40
C PHE A 160 -12.59 -14.38 -15.10
N GLU A 161 -13.36 -15.26 -14.43
CA GLU A 161 -14.06 -14.92 -13.19
C GLU A 161 -13.08 -14.54 -12.07
N SER A 162 -11.94 -15.24 -11.97
CA SER A 162 -10.86 -14.89 -11.02
C SER A 162 -10.26 -13.49 -11.29
N GLN A 163 -9.95 -13.15 -12.54
CA GLN A 163 -9.43 -11.82 -12.88
C GLN A 163 -10.49 -10.71 -12.68
N TYR A 164 -11.76 -11.00 -12.96
CA TYR A 164 -12.88 -10.10 -12.72
C TYR A 164 -13.06 -9.78 -11.23
N GLU A 165 -13.02 -10.80 -10.36
CA GLU A 165 -13.15 -10.61 -8.91
C GLU A 165 -11.95 -9.85 -8.33
N ARG A 166 -10.72 -10.15 -8.77
CA ARG A 166 -9.51 -9.38 -8.40
C ARG A 166 -9.62 -7.91 -8.84
N THR A 167 -10.18 -7.66 -10.02
CA THR A 167 -10.37 -6.30 -10.56
C THR A 167 -11.32 -5.47 -9.70
N ILE A 168 -12.47 -6.04 -9.29
CA ILE A 168 -13.46 -5.34 -8.44
C ILE A 168 -12.92 -5.08 -7.02
N GLN A 169 -12.05 -5.96 -6.50
CA GLN A 169 -11.44 -5.77 -5.17
C GLN A 169 -10.37 -4.67 -5.14
N THR A 170 -9.90 -4.19 -6.30
CA THR A 170 -8.79 -3.21 -6.39
C THR A 170 -9.32 -1.77 -6.32
N ARG A 171 -9.40 -1.22 -5.09
CA ARG A 171 -9.73 0.20 -4.85
C ARG A 171 -8.78 1.12 -5.64
N SER A 172 -9.34 2.05 -6.39
CA SER A 172 -8.57 2.96 -7.25
C SER A 172 -9.39 4.20 -7.63
N GLU A 173 -8.69 5.31 -7.88
CA GLU A 173 -9.29 6.61 -8.20
C GLU A 173 -10.09 6.54 -9.50
N MET A 174 -11.39 6.81 -9.39
CA MET A 174 -12.33 6.88 -10.51
C MET A 174 -12.76 8.33 -10.73
N GLU A 175 -12.83 8.75 -11.99
CA GLU A 175 -13.44 10.02 -12.38
C GLU A 175 -14.90 9.82 -12.79
N LEU A 176 -15.77 10.80 -12.50
CA LEU A 176 -17.19 10.80 -12.88
C LEU A 176 -17.56 12.14 -13.52
N LEU A 177 -18.07 12.08 -14.75
CA LEU A 177 -18.57 13.21 -15.52
C LEU A 177 -20.08 13.36 -15.30
N GLY A 178 -20.53 14.59 -15.01
CA GLY A 178 -21.95 14.89 -14.75
C GLY A 178 -22.37 14.80 -13.28
N VAL A 179 -21.42 14.68 -12.35
CA VAL A 179 -21.69 14.83 -10.92
C VAL A 179 -22.14 16.27 -10.65
N SER A 180 -23.26 16.40 -9.96
CA SER A 180 -23.82 17.66 -9.47
C SER A 180 -23.78 17.71 -7.95
N TYR A 181 -23.78 18.90 -7.39
CA TYR A 181 -23.74 19.10 -5.93
C TYR A 181 -24.71 20.18 -5.47
N ARG A 182 -25.20 20.04 -4.24
CA ARG A 182 -26.03 21.01 -3.54
C ARG A 182 -25.57 21.09 -2.09
N THR A 183 -25.17 22.28 -1.63
CA THR A 183 -24.97 22.49 -0.19
C THR A 183 -26.33 22.35 0.51
N THR A 184 -26.40 21.52 1.55
CA THR A 184 -27.62 21.33 2.36
C THR A 184 -27.49 21.86 3.78
N GLU A 185 -26.28 22.02 4.31
CA GLU A 185 -26.04 22.63 5.62
C GLU A 185 -24.73 23.45 5.61
N ARG A 186 -24.73 24.61 6.27
CA ARG A 186 -23.51 25.33 6.69
C ARG A 186 -23.71 25.86 8.10
N LYS A 187 -22.69 25.71 8.95
CA LYS A 187 -22.67 26.30 10.30
C LYS A 187 -21.24 26.48 10.79
N LYS A 188 -21.03 27.44 11.69
CA LYS A 188 -19.78 27.57 12.43
C LYS A 188 -19.81 26.68 13.67
N VAL A 189 -18.76 25.90 13.88
CA VAL A 189 -18.61 24.97 15.01
C VAL A 189 -17.29 25.29 15.71
N GLY A 190 -17.36 26.04 16.82
CA GLY A 190 -16.18 26.58 17.50
C GLY A 190 -15.36 27.50 16.59
N ASN A 191 -14.08 27.20 16.42
CA ASN A 191 -13.15 27.96 15.57
C ASN A 191 -13.11 27.50 14.09
N GLN A 192 -14.00 26.58 13.68
CA GLN A 192 -14.05 26.04 12.32
C GLN A 192 -15.43 26.23 11.69
N TYR A 193 -15.47 26.18 10.36
CA TYR A 193 -16.70 26.09 9.59
C TYR A 193 -16.96 24.63 9.23
N TYR A 194 -18.22 24.24 9.22
CA TYR A 194 -18.71 22.94 8.78
C TYR A 194 -19.66 23.14 7.60
N ALA A 195 -19.57 22.25 6.62
CA ALA A 195 -20.51 22.15 5.51
C ALA A 195 -20.97 20.70 5.31
N LYS A 196 -22.24 20.55 4.90
CA LYS A 196 -22.83 19.31 4.38
C LYS A 196 -23.26 19.53 2.94
N VAL A 197 -22.86 18.63 2.06
CA VAL A 197 -23.11 18.70 0.61
C VAL A 197 -23.73 17.40 0.14
N GLN A 198 -24.91 17.51 -0.45
CA GLN A 198 -25.55 16.45 -1.23
C GLN A 198 -24.82 16.38 -2.59
N VAL A 199 -24.28 15.22 -2.93
CA VAL A 199 -23.60 14.95 -4.20
C VAL A 199 -24.41 13.89 -4.94
N TYR A 200 -24.73 14.14 -6.20
CA TYR A 200 -25.62 13.27 -6.97
C TYR A 200 -25.25 13.17 -8.45
N ILE A 201 -25.60 12.05 -9.07
CA ILE A 201 -25.37 11.74 -10.48
C ILE A 201 -26.52 10.88 -11.03
N GLU A 202 -26.81 11.02 -12.32
CA GLU A 202 -27.77 10.14 -13.02
C GLU A 202 -27.27 8.68 -13.00
N ALA A 203 -28.13 7.76 -12.53
CA ALA A 203 -27.74 6.40 -12.20
C ALA A 203 -27.19 5.62 -13.40
N GLU A 204 -27.87 5.69 -14.56
CA GLU A 204 -27.41 5.00 -15.78
C GLU A 204 -26.08 5.55 -16.29
N LYS A 205 -25.89 6.87 -16.22
CA LYS A 205 -24.65 7.54 -16.61
C LYS A 205 -23.49 7.20 -15.67
N ALA A 206 -23.75 7.01 -14.38
CA ALA A 206 -22.76 6.56 -13.41
C ALA A 206 -22.37 5.09 -13.63
N LYS A 207 -23.36 4.21 -13.85
CA LYS A 207 -23.14 2.80 -14.18
C LYS A 207 -22.30 2.63 -15.45
N GLN A 208 -22.62 3.35 -16.53
CA GLN A 208 -21.86 3.26 -17.79
C GLN A 208 -20.38 3.67 -17.63
N GLN A 209 -20.10 4.72 -16.85
CA GLN A 209 -18.73 5.16 -16.57
C GLN A 209 -17.98 4.17 -15.69
N LEU A 210 -18.66 3.55 -14.71
CA LEU A 210 -18.09 2.51 -13.86
C LEU A 210 -17.82 1.21 -14.62
N GLU A 211 -18.73 0.79 -15.50
CA GLU A 211 -18.50 -0.35 -16.40
C GLU A 211 -17.27 -0.11 -17.28
N ALA A 212 -17.13 1.09 -17.87
CA ALA A 212 -15.96 1.44 -18.68
C ALA A 212 -14.66 1.42 -17.86
N PHE A 213 -14.67 1.98 -16.65
CA PHE A 213 -13.53 1.98 -15.73
C PHE A 213 -13.07 0.57 -15.36
N LEU A 214 -14.02 -0.33 -15.05
CA LEU A 214 -13.74 -1.74 -14.76
C LEU A 214 -13.26 -2.49 -16.01
N ALA A 215 -13.84 -2.21 -17.18
CA ALA A 215 -13.45 -2.81 -18.45
C ALA A 215 -11.99 -2.47 -18.84
N ILE A 216 -11.50 -1.27 -18.56
CA ILE A 216 -10.08 -0.91 -18.76
C ILE A 216 -9.17 -1.82 -17.93
N ARG A 217 -9.48 -2.00 -16.64
CA ARG A 217 -8.67 -2.78 -15.71
C ARG A 217 -8.70 -4.27 -16.03
N LEU A 218 -9.89 -4.78 -16.31
CA LEU A 218 -10.10 -6.15 -16.77
C LEU A 218 -9.37 -6.40 -18.11
N GLY A 219 -9.45 -5.48 -19.07
CA GLY A 219 -8.71 -5.56 -20.33
C GLY A 219 -7.21 -5.67 -20.14
N LYS A 220 -6.60 -4.84 -19.27
CA LYS A 220 -5.18 -4.93 -18.91
C LYS A 220 -4.86 -6.31 -18.31
N SER A 221 -5.63 -6.73 -17.30
CA SER A 221 -5.44 -8.02 -16.61
C SER A 221 -5.60 -9.25 -17.52
N LEU A 222 -6.53 -9.21 -18.49
CA LEU A 222 -6.70 -10.24 -19.51
C LEU A 222 -5.53 -10.26 -20.50
N LEU A 223 -5.05 -9.09 -20.96
CA LEU A 223 -3.88 -9.03 -21.85
C LEU A 223 -2.60 -9.52 -21.18
N ASP A 224 -2.41 -9.24 -19.90
CA ASP A 224 -1.27 -9.77 -19.11
C ASP A 224 -1.39 -11.30 -18.94
N SER A 225 -2.62 -11.80 -18.76
CA SER A 225 -2.95 -13.24 -18.70
C SER A 225 -2.95 -13.93 -20.08
N LYS A 226 -2.62 -13.21 -21.16
CA LYS A 226 -2.67 -13.67 -22.57
C LYS A 226 -4.06 -14.15 -23.03
N MET A 227 -5.12 -13.62 -22.44
CA MET A 227 -6.52 -13.93 -22.77
C MET A 227 -7.03 -12.95 -23.84
N ILE A 228 -6.52 -13.09 -25.06
CA ILE A 228 -6.69 -12.12 -26.15
C ILE A 228 -8.09 -12.20 -26.77
N PHE A 229 -8.67 -13.41 -26.89
CA PHE A 229 -10.02 -13.57 -27.44
C PHE A 229 -11.09 -13.11 -26.46
N SER A 230 -10.89 -13.35 -25.16
CA SER A 230 -11.75 -12.85 -24.07
C SER A 230 -11.68 -11.33 -23.99
N ALA A 231 -10.48 -10.74 -24.13
CA ALA A 231 -10.30 -9.30 -24.14
C ALA A 231 -10.97 -8.62 -25.35
N LYS A 232 -11.08 -9.30 -26.51
CA LYS A 232 -11.75 -8.73 -27.70
C LYS A 232 -13.19 -8.28 -27.44
N ALA A 233 -13.94 -8.96 -26.57
CA ALA A 233 -15.29 -8.53 -26.19
C ALA A 233 -15.33 -7.10 -25.60
N ILE A 234 -14.25 -6.66 -24.95
CA ILE A 234 -14.10 -5.29 -24.43
C ILE A 234 -13.87 -4.32 -25.58
N ALA A 235 -12.99 -4.65 -26.54
CA ALA A 235 -12.79 -3.84 -27.74
C ALA A 235 -14.10 -3.67 -28.52
N ASP A 236 -14.79 -4.77 -28.82
CA ASP A 236 -16.01 -4.77 -29.63
C ASP A 236 -17.17 -4.01 -28.96
N LYS A 237 -17.27 -4.03 -27.62
CA LYS A 237 -18.27 -3.25 -26.88
C LYS A 237 -17.96 -1.75 -26.86
N TYR A 238 -16.71 -1.36 -26.69
CA TYR A 238 -16.34 0.03 -26.38
C TYR A 238 -15.81 0.84 -27.57
N GLU A 239 -15.25 0.22 -28.62
CA GLU A 239 -14.80 0.91 -29.83
C GLU A 239 -15.91 1.80 -30.45
N PRO A 240 -17.19 1.37 -30.55
CA PRO A 240 -18.28 2.23 -31.04
C PRO A 240 -18.68 3.37 -30.08
N LEU A 241 -18.35 3.28 -28.79
CA LEU A 241 -18.72 4.25 -27.76
C LEU A 241 -17.69 5.37 -27.60
N LEU A 242 -16.46 5.15 -28.06
CA LEU A 242 -15.36 6.13 -27.99
C LEU A 242 -15.64 7.40 -28.80
N SER A 243 -16.39 7.31 -29.90
CA SER A 243 -16.77 8.45 -30.74
C SER A 243 -17.92 9.31 -30.15
N ALA A 244 -18.60 8.84 -29.11
CA ALA A 244 -19.80 9.48 -28.56
C ALA A 244 -19.54 10.44 -27.38
N ASN A 245 -18.28 10.58 -26.93
CA ASN A 245 -17.85 11.48 -25.85
C ASN A 245 -18.65 11.33 -24.52
N ILE A 246 -18.96 10.09 -24.14
CA ILE A 246 -19.78 9.76 -22.95
C ILE A 246 -18.93 9.69 -21.66
N PHE A 247 -17.61 9.54 -21.79
CA PHE A 247 -16.69 9.23 -20.68
C PHE A 247 -15.84 10.43 -20.23
N PRO A 248 -15.36 10.45 -18.97
CA PRO A 248 -14.36 11.42 -18.50
C PRO A 248 -13.09 11.39 -19.37
N PRO A 249 -12.34 12.50 -19.54
CA PRO A 249 -11.18 12.55 -20.44
C PRO A 249 -10.12 11.47 -20.18
N LYS A 250 -9.78 11.21 -18.91
CA LYS A 250 -8.81 10.18 -18.53
C LYS A 250 -9.31 8.77 -18.84
N THR A 251 -10.56 8.48 -18.46
CA THR A 251 -11.23 7.21 -18.77
C THR A 251 -11.32 6.98 -20.28
N ALA A 252 -11.65 8.01 -21.06
CA ALA A 252 -11.69 7.94 -22.52
C ALA A 252 -10.30 7.64 -23.10
N GLN A 253 -9.25 8.33 -22.65
CA GLN A 253 -7.87 8.11 -23.11
C GLN A 253 -7.38 6.68 -22.78
N GLU A 254 -7.58 6.22 -21.54
CA GLU A 254 -7.21 4.86 -21.14
C GLU A 254 -8.03 3.79 -21.89
N LEU A 255 -9.30 4.07 -22.20
CA LEU A 255 -10.16 3.19 -22.99
C LEU A 255 -9.72 3.12 -24.46
N VAL A 256 -9.37 4.25 -25.09
CA VAL A 256 -8.73 4.27 -26.43
C VAL A 256 -7.46 3.43 -26.42
N GLN A 257 -6.61 3.58 -25.41
CA GLN A 257 -5.34 2.85 -25.33
C GLN A 257 -5.57 1.34 -25.22
N ILE A 258 -6.42 0.88 -24.28
CA ILE A 258 -6.64 -0.56 -24.09
C ILE A 258 -7.35 -1.21 -25.28
N VAL A 259 -8.30 -0.52 -25.92
CA VAL A 259 -8.97 -1.00 -27.15
C VAL A 259 -7.95 -1.20 -28.27
N ASN A 260 -7.05 -0.23 -28.48
CA ASN A 260 -5.97 -0.35 -29.47
C ASN A 260 -4.96 -1.46 -29.15
N ASP A 261 -4.58 -1.61 -27.86
CA ASP A 261 -3.67 -2.68 -27.43
C ASP A 261 -4.27 -4.08 -27.61
N ILE A 262 -5.57 -4.24 -27.32
CA ILE A 262 -6.34 -5.46 -27.58
C ILE A 262 -6.38 -5.73 -29.09
N ARG A 263 -6.79 -4.75 -29.91
CA ARG A 263 -6.92 -4.92 -31.36
C ARG A 263 -5.59 -5.31 -32.00
N ARG A 264 -4.49 -4.60 -31.69
CA ARG A 264 -3.14 -4.91 -32.19
C ARG A 264 -2.69 -6.32 -31.84
N ARG A 265 -2.96 -6.81 -30.62
CA ARG A 265 -2.62 -8.19 -30.21
C ARG A 265 -3.51 -9.22 -30.90
N TYR A 266 -4.81 -8.95 -31.02
CA TYR A 266 -5.77 -9.79 -31.72
C TYR A 266 -5.44 -9.93 -33.22
N ASP A 267 -5.17 -8.81 -33.91
CA ASP A 267 -4.80 -8.78 -35.33
C ASP A 267 -3.52 -9.60 -35.58
N ARG A 268 -2.51 -9.49 -34.70
CA ARG A 268 -1.29 -10.33 -34.78
C ARG A 268 -1.61 -11.82 -34.67
N VAL A 269 -2.44 -12.21 -33.70
CA VAL A 269 -2.87 -13.61 -33.48
C VAL A 269 -3.67 -14.13 -34.68
N GLN A 270 -4.60 -13.34 -35.22
CA GLN A 270 -5.38 -13.71 -36.41
C GLN A 270 -4.48 -13.89 -37.65
N ASN A 271 -3.51 -13.01 -37.87
CA ASN A 271 -2.55 -13.13 -38.98
C ASN A 271 -1.69 -14.39 -38.89
N LEU A 272 -1.27 -14.77 -37.66
CA LEU A 272 -0.58 -16.05 -37.41
C LEU A 272 -1.50 -17.24 -37.71
N ILE A 273 -2.75 -17.23 -37.23
CA ILE A 273 -3.74 -18.28 -37.52
C ILE A 273 -3.96 -18.43 -39.04
N ALA A 274 -4.13 -17.33 -39.76
CA ALA A 274 -4.29 -17.34 -41.22
C ALA A 274 -3.06 -17.90 -41.95
N SER A 275 -1.85 -17.58 -41.47
CA SER A 275 -0.59 -18.11 -42.01
C SER A 275 -0.44 -19.62 -41.74
N ILE A 276 -0.78 -20.09 -40.54
CA ILE A 276 -0.79 -21.51 -40.17
C ILE A 276 -1.79 -22.30 -41.01
N ASN A 277 -3.00 -21.77 -41.21
CA ASN A 277 -4.07 -22.47 -41.92
C ASN A 277 -3.87 -22.48 -43.45
N SER A 278 -3.27 -21.43 -44.02
CA SER A 278 -2.92 -21.39 -45.46
C SER A 278 -1.67 -22.20 -45.83
N ALA A 279 -0.79 -22.49 -44.87
CA ALA A 279 0.41 -23.28 -45.12
C ALA A 279 0.10 -24.76 -45.41
N GLN A 280 0.52 -25.22 -46.60
CA GLN A 280 0.52 -26.63 -46.98
C GLN A 280 1.65 -27.37 -46.27
N VAL A 281 1.38 -28.61 -45.87
CA VAL A 281 2.33 -29.49 -45.18
C VAL A 281 2.46 -30.77 -46.02
N ASN A 282 3.56 -30.86 -46.76
CA ASN A 282 3.79 -31.93 -47.74
C ASN A 282 5.02 -32.80 -47.37
N ASP A 283 5.86 -32.30 -46.46
CA ASP A 283 7.08 -32.96 -46.01
C ASP A 283 7.43 -32.55 -44.56
N LYS A 284 8.50 -33.13 -44.01
CA LYS A 284 8.98 -32.82 -42.67
C LYS A 284 9.47 -31.37 -42.51
N LYS A 285 10.01 -30.75 -43.56
CA LYS A 285 10.55 -29.38 -43.49
C LYS A 285 9.42 -28.36 -43.35
N SER A 286 8.41 -28.46 -44.22
CA SER A 286 7.18 -27.67 -44.17
C SER A 286 6.41 -27.91 -42.86
N ALA A 287 6.38 -29.15 -42.36
CA ALA A 287 5.80 -29.44 -41.04
C ALA A 287 6.53 -28.72 -39.89
N LEU A 288 7.87 -28.72 -39.88
CA LEU A 288 8.67 -28.01 -38.89
C LEU A 288 8.55 -26.48 -39.02
N GLU A 289 8.40 -25.94 -40.23
CA GLU A 289 8.16 -24.51 -40.44
C GLU A 289 6.80 -24.08 -39.86
N VAL A 290 5.72 -24.83 -40.14
CA VAL A 290 4.39 -24.59 -39.54
C VAL A 290 4.39 -24.81 -38.03
N ALA A 291 5.17 -25.77 -37.52
CA ALA A 291 5.31 -26.00 -36.09
C ALA A 291 5.90 -24.78 -35.35
N ASN A 292 6.84 -24.05 -35.97
CA ASN A 292 7.39 -22.83 -35.35
C ASN A 292 6.33 -21.72 -35.24
N TYR A 293 5.45 -21.57 -36.24
CA TYR A 293 4.34 -20.60 -36.18
C TYR A 293 3.31 -20.98 -35.10
N LEU A 294 3.02 -22.28 -34.94
CA LEU A 294 2.17 -22.79 -33.86
C LEU A 294 2.79 -22.56 -32.48
N ASN A 295 4.11 -22.74 -32.33
CA ASN A 295 4.81 -22.40 -31.09
C ASN A 295 4.70 -20.90 -30.76
N GLU A 296 4.90 -20.03 -31.75
CA GLU A 296 4.74 -18.57 -31.59
C GLU A 296 3.30 -18.26 -31.16
N LEU A 297 2.29 -18.83 -31.83
CA LEU A 297 0.89 -18.67 -31.49
C LEU A 297 0.60 -19.09 -30.04
N PHE A 298 0.92 -20.33 -29.64
CA PHE A 298 0.62 -20.84 -28.30
C PHE A 298 1.39 -20.11 -27.19
N SER A 299 2.55 -19.52 -27.49
CA SER A 299 3.26 -18.65 -26.53
C SER A 299 2.56 -17.31 -26.28
N MET A 300 1.68 -16.87 -27.19
CA MET A 300 1.01 -15.56 -27.16
C MET A 300 -0.43 -15.57 -26.68
N VAL A 301 -1.14 -16.70 -26.75
CA VAL A 301 -2.57 -16.77 -26.43
C VAL A 301 -2.95 -18.00 -25.61
N ASN A 302 -3.60 -17.77 -24.47
CA ASN A 302 -4.05 -18.79 -23.53
C ASN A 302 -5.53 -19.18 -23.70
N ASP A 303 -6.28 -18.45 -24.53
CA ASP A 303 -7.73 -18.60 -24.74
C ASP A 303 -8.11 -18.76 -26.22
N LEU A 304 -7.23 -19.42 -26.99
CA LEU A 304 -7.47 -19.72 -28.41
C LEU A 304 -8.73 -20.58 -28.59
N PRO A 305 -9.71 -20.18 -29.42
CA PRO A 305 -10.91 -20.97 -29.66
C PRO A 305 -10.59 -22.34 -30.26
N LEU A 306 -11.32 -23.37 -29.82
CA LEU A 306 -11.17 -24.74 -30.32
C LEU A 306 -11.35 -24.79 -31.85
N GLY A 307 -10.46 -25.52 -32.53
CA GLY A 307 -10.49 -25.65 -33.99
C GLY A 307 -9.96 -24.44 -34.78
N SER A 308 -9.46 -23.38 -34.13
CA SER A 308 -8.87 -22.21 -34.83
C SER A 308 -7.69 -22.57 -35.73
N VAL A 309 -6.92 -23.61 -35.36
CA VAL A 309 -5.79 -24.13 -36.12
C VAL A 309 -5.84 -25.65 -36.17
N ASP A 310 -5.58 -26.22 -37.35
CA ASP A 310 -5.38 -27.65 -37.50
C ASP A 310 -3.92 -28.01 -37.16
N VAL A 311 -3.76 -28.66 -36.01
CA VAL A 311 -2.50 -29.20 -35.49
C VAL A 311 -2.27 -30.64 -35.98
N ASP A 312 -3.34 -31.35 -36.33
CA ASP A 312 -3.30 -32.78 -36.65
C ASP A 312 -2.67 -33.06 -38.01
N LYS A 313 -2.75 -32.10 -38.95
CA LYS A 313 -1.99 -32.17 -40.23
C LYS A 313 -0.48 -32.31 -40.07
N LEU A 314 0.09 -31.99 -38.91
CA LEU A 314 1.52 -32.17 -38.63
C LEU A 314 1.88 -33.59 -38.17
N LYS A 315 0.94 -34.33 -37.55
CA LYS A 315 1.20 -35.66 -36.96
C LYS A 315 1.93 -36.62 -37.92
N PRO A 316 1.51 -36.80 -39.19
CA PRO A 316 2.18 -37.73 -40.11
C PRO A 316 3.67 -37.46 -40.33
N PHE A 317 4.09 -36.20 -40.22
CA PHE A 317 5.43 -35.71 -40.58
C PHE A 317 6.35 -35.47 -39.36
N LEU A 318 5.80 -35.48 -38.15
CA LEU A 318 6.55 -35.30 -36.89
C LEU A 318 6.68 -36.60 -36.07
N ASN A 319 6.21 -37.74 -36.58
CA ASN A 319 6.22 -39.05 -35.89
C ASN A 319 7.61 -39.53 -35.41
N ASP A 320 8.68 -39.12 -36.09
CA ASP A 320 10.07 -39.46 -35.77
C ASP A 320 10.79 -38.36 -34.96
N VAL A 321 10.09 -37.28 -34.60
CA VAL A 321 10.63 -36.21 -33.75
C VAL A 321 10.59 -36.63 -32.29
N LYS A 322 11.70 -36.42 -31.58
CA LYS A 322 11.82 -36.70 -30.15
C LYS A 322 12.24 -35.44 -29.40
N ILE A 323 11.52 -35.13 -28.33
CA ILE A 323 11.93 -34.13 -27.35
C ILE A 323 12.41 -34.88 -26.11
N SER A 324 13.59 -34.55 -25.63
CA SER A 324 14.07 -34.97 -24.32
C SER A 324 14.41 -33.74 -23.48
N ILE A 325 14.09 -33.82 -22.18
CA ILE A 325 14.37 -32.76 -21.22
C ILE A 325 15.22 -33.38 -20.12
N LYS A 326 16.45 -32.88 -19.95
CA LYS A 326 17.29 -33.25 -18.82
C LYS A 326 17.27 -32.13 -17.79
N GLY A 327 17.07 -32.50 -16.54
CA GLY A 327 17.08 -31.58 -15.42
C GLY A 327 17.47 -32.31 -14.13
N PRO A 328 17.79 -31.57 -13.05
CA PRO A 328 18.07 -32.17 -11.76
C PRO A 328 16.89 -33.00 -11.26
N GLN A 329 17.17 -34.12 -10.61
CA GLN A 329 16.14 -34.98 -9.99
C GLN A 329 15.83 -34.52 -8.56
N ASP A 330 16.85 -34.16 -7.78
CA ASP A 330 16.70 -33.54 -6.46
C ASP A 330 16.81 -32.02 -6.61
N VAL A 331 15.79 -31.30 -6.15
CA VAL A 331 15.66 -29.85 -6.30
C VAL A 331 15.17 -29.21 -5.00
N LEU A 332 15.64 -28.01 -4.66
CA LEU A 332 15.07 -27.24 -3.55
C LEU A 332 13.79 -26.49 -3.99
N LEU A 333 12.80 -26.40 -3.09
CA LEU A 333 11.62 -25.55 -3.34
C LEU A 333 12.07 -24.09 -3.57
N GLY A 334 11.72 -23.50 -4.71
CA GLY A 334 12.21 -22.18 -5.13
C GLY A 334 13.49 -22.19 -5.94
N GLU A 335 14.16 -23.33 -6.11
CA GLU A 335 15.40 -23.36 -6.87
C GLU A 335 15.16 -23.02 -8.34
N GLN A 336 15.99 -22.10 -8.85
CA GLN A 336 16.10 -21.89 -10.28
C GLN A 336 17.01 -22.98 -10.85
N VAL A 337 16.41 -23.93 -11.57
CA VAL A 337 17.08 -25.04 -12.23
C VAL A 337 17.30 -24.73 -13.71
N LYS A 338 18.32 -25.36 -14.29
CA LYS A 338 18.55 -25.38 -15.74
C LYS A 338 18.05 -26.69 -16.30
N LEU A 339 17.17 -26.61 -17.29
CA LEU A 339 16.70 -27.74 -18.08
C LEU A 339 17.37 -27.70 -19.45
N GLU A 340 18.07 -28.76 -19.80
CA GLU A 340 18.60 -28.97 -21.15
C GLU A 340 17.48 -29.61 -21.99
N ILE A 341 17.04 -28.87 -23.01
CA ILE A 341 16.06 -29.32 -24.00
C ILE A 341 16.84 -29.80 -25.23
N ILE A 342 16.58 -31.03 -25.66
CA ILE A 342 17.16 -31.61 -26.88
C ILE A 342 16.02 -32.11 -27.75
N VAL A 343 15.95 -31.61 -28.99
CA VAL A 343 14.98 -31.97 -30.00
C VAL A 343 15.70 -32.61 -31.19
N GLU A 344 15.37 -33.87 -31.47
CA GLU A 344 15.88 -34.62 -32.60
C GLU A 344 14.77 -34.76 -33.67
N PRO A 345 15.04 -34.47 -34.96
CA PRO A 345 16.28 -33.93 -35.51
C PRO A 345 16.43 -32.42 -35.23
N THR A 346 17.66 -31.95 -35.35
CA THR A 346 18.13 -30.60 -35.01
C THR A 346 17.59 -29.45 -35.87
N GLN A 347 16.60 -29.74 -36.72
CA GLN A 347 15.99 -28.83 -37.70
C GLN A 347 14.82 -28.00 -37.12
N ALA A 348 14.31 -28.37 -35.94
CA ALA A 348 13.34 -27.57 -35.21
C ALA A 348 13.99 -26.25 -34.74
N LYS A 349 13.31 -25.11 -34.93
CA LYS A 349 13.86 -23.78 -34.58
C LYS A 349 13.37 -23.27 -33.24
N SER A 350 12.19 -23.69 -32.78
CA SER A 350 11.66 -23.33 -31.47
C SER A 350 10.86 -24.45 -30.83
N VAL A 351 10.58 -24.29 -29.54
CA VAL A 351 9.60 -25.06 -28.77
C VAL A 351 8.73 -24.12 -27.95
N TRP A 352 7.45 -24.44 -27.85
CA TRP A 352 6.54 -23.85 -26.88
C TRP A 352 6.70 -24.53 -25.52
N ILE A 353 6.62 -23.74 -24.46
CA ILE A 353 6.83 -24.20 -23.09
C ILE A 353 5.67 -23.70 -22.25
N PHE A 354 5.11 -24.60 -21.46
CA PHE A 354 4.10 -24.28 -20.45
C PHE A 354 4.36 -25.10 -19.20
N GLY A 355 3.94 -24.61 -18.04
CA GLY A 355 4.25 -25.27 -16.78
C GLY A 355 3.19 -25.08 -15.71
N GLU A 356 3.16 -26.03 -14.81
CA GLU A 356 2.31 -26.04 -13.63
C GLU A 356 3.18 -25.69 -12.43
N GLN A 357 2.81 -24.64 -11.68
CA GLN A 357 3.58 -24.18 -10.50
C GLN A 357 5.07 -23.92 -10.81
N VAL A 358 5.37 -23.22 -11.90
CA VAL A 358 6.73 -22.81 -12.29
C VAL A 358 6.74 -21.44 -12.96
N GLU A 359 7.89 -20.78 -12.99
CA GLU A 359 8.16 -19.61 -13.84
C GLU A 359 9.19 -20.01 -14.91
N ALA A 360 8.84 -19.83 -16.19
CA ALA A 360 9.65 -20.21 -17.35
C ALA A 360 9.32 -19.29 -18.55
N GLN A 361 10.22 -19.21 -19.52
CA GLN A 361 9.93 -18.56 -20.81
C GLN A 361 8.96 -19.43 -21.62
N ASP A 362 7.90 -18.86 -22.19
CA ASP A 362 6.89 -19.65 -22.94
C ASP A 362 7.34 -20.07 -24.34
N LEU A 363 8.38 -19.44 -24.89
CA LEU A 363 8.93 -19.74 -26.21
C LEU A 363 10.44 -19.74 -26.12
N VAL A 364 11.08 -20.83 -26.53
CA VAL A 364 12.54 -20.97 -26.57
C VAL A 364 12.99 -21.31 -27.98
N THR A 365 13.98 -20.57 -28.46
CA THR A 365 14.68 -20.84 -29.72
C THR A 365 15.74 -21.92 -29.51
N LEU A 366 15.83 -22.87 -30.43
CA LEU A 366 16.81 -23.96 -30.43
C LEU A 366 18.03 -23.59 -31.28
N SER A 367 19.23 -23.86 -30.77
CA SER A 367 20.48 -23.86 -31.52
C SER A 367 20.87 -25.31 -31.80
N GLU A 368 20.89 -25.71 -33.07
CA GLU A 368 21.19 -27.09 -33.48
C GLU A 368 20.33 -28.14 -32.73
N GLY A 369 19.03 -27.87 -32.56
CA GLY A 369 18.11 -28.74 -31.82
C GLY A 369 18.24 -28.69 -30.29
N THR A 370 19.16 -27.89 -29.74
CA THR A 370 19.38 -27.80 -28.28
C THR A 370 19.04 -26.42 -27.73
N ALA A 371 18.59 -26.37 -26.47
CA ALA A 371 18.49 -25.13 -25.71
C ALA A 371 18.61 -25.37 -24.20
N VAL A 372 18.99 -24.33 -23.47
CA VAL A 372 18.99 -24.35 -21.99
C VAL A 372 17.90 -23.40 -21.50
N LEU A 373 16.85 -23.97 -20.93
CA LEU A 373 15.78 -23.23 -20.27
C LEU A 373 16.12 -23.06 -18.79
N SER A 374 15.90 -21.86 -18.25
CA SER A 374 15.92 -21.62 -16.80
C SER A 374 14.50 -21.66 -16.25
N VAL A 375 14.27 -22.44 -15.19
CA VAL A 375 12.94 -22.66 -14.59
C VAL A 375 13.01 -22.45 -13.09
N LEU A 376 12.04 -21.71 -12.53
CA LEU A 376 11.84 -21.60 -11.08
C LEU A 376 10.84 -22.66 -10.59
N VAL A 377 11.24 -23.54 -9.68
CA VAL A 377 10.34 -24.55 -9.06
C VAL A 377 9.52 -23.91 -7.93
N LYS A 378 8.20 -23.74 -8.09
CA LYS A 378 7.32 -23.11 -7.07
C LYS A 378 6.58 -24.12 -6.17
N SER A 379 6.63 -25.43 -6.45
CA SER A 379 5.87 -26.46 -5.71
C SER A 379 6.57 -27.83 -5.72
N ASN A 380 6.18 -28.74 -4.82
CA ASN A 380 6.50 -30.17 -4.94
C ASN A 380 5.79 -30.83 -6.13
N THR A 381 4.75 -30.20 -6.68
CA THR A 381 4.03 -30.59 -7.90
C THR A 381 4.49 -29.83 -9.15
N SER A 382 5.59 -29.05 -9.09
CA SER A 382 6.10 -28.28 -10.23
C SER A 382 6.37 -29.16 -11.44
N ARG A 383 5.87 -28.74 -12.60
CA ARG A 383 6.03 -29.45 -13.89
C ARG A 383 6.30 -28.47 -15.01
N VAL A 384 7.17 -28.87 -15.94
CA VAL A 384 7.47 -28.14 -17.17
C VAL A 384 7.19 -29.07 -18.33
N THR A 385 6.30 -28.67 -19.22
CA THR A 385 6.07 -29.37 -20.48
C THR A 385 6.68 -28.54 -21.62
N VAL A 386 7.58 -29.17 -22.36
CA VAL A 386 8.13 -28.64 -23.60
C VAL A 386 7.38 -29.32 -24.75
N SER A 387 6.91 -28.52 -25.69
CA SER A 387 6.06 -28.96 -26.78
C SER A 387 6.54 -28.42 -28.12
N LEU A 388 6.52 -29.27 -29.13
CA LEU A 388 6.59 -28.86 -30.52
C LEU A 388 5.16 -28.84 -31.08
N ALA A 389 4.61 -27.64 -31.23
CA ALA A 389 3.30 -27.35 -31.80
C ALA A 389 2.11 -28.09 -31.17
N GLY A 390 2.20 -28.51 -29.91
CA GLY A 390 1.16 -29.32 -29.23
C GLY A 390 1.17 -30.81 -29.62
N VAL A 391 1.93 -31.21 -30.65
CA VAL A 391 1.96 -32.57 -31.21
C VAL A 391 2.90 -33.48 -30.44
N VAL A 392 4.16 -33.06 -30.31
CA VAL A 392 5.21 -33.82 -29.65
C VAL A 392 5.54 -33.11 -28.35
N ASN A 393 5.36 -33.82 -27.23
CA ASN A 393 5.41 -33.24 -25.89
C ASN A 393 6.37 -34.08 -25.03
N ALA A 394 7.20 -33.40 -24.25
CA ALA A 394 7.94 -34.00 -23.14
C ALA A 394 7.66 -33.21 -21.87
N THR A 395 7.51 -33.89 -20.74
CA THR A 395 7.31 -33.24 -19.43
C THR A 395 8.47 -33.60 -18.51
N TRP A 396 9.10 -32.59 -17.94
CA TRP A 396 10.01 -32.73 -16.81
C TRP A 396 9.29 -32.38 -15.51
N ALA A 397 9.58 -33.15 -14.48
CA ALA A 397 9.24 -32.89 -13.10
C ALA A 397 10.46 -33.22 -12.23
N PRO A 398 10.69 -32.51 -11.11
CA PRO A 398 11.69 -32.93 -10.13
C PRO A 398 11.27 -34.27 -9.51
N GLY A 399 12.23 -35.19 -9.35
CA GLY A 399 12.02 -36.49 -8.72
C GLY A 399 11.86 -36.40 -7.20
N SER A 400 12.56 -35.46 -6.55
CA SER A 400 12.27 -35.04 -5.18
C SER A 400 12.41 -33.51 -5.04
N VAL A 401 11.47 -32.89 -4.32
CA VAL A 401 11.55 -31.47 -3.94
C VAL A 401 11.80 -31.40 -2.44
N ARG A 402 13.00 -30.97 -2.07
CA ARG A 402 13.39 -30.81 -0.65
C ARG A 402 13.03 -29.40 -0.19
N ILE A 403 12.35 -29.30 0.94
CA ILE A 403 12.05 -28.02 1.58
C ILE A 403 13.24 -27.68 2.49
N ASN A 404 13.99 -26.64 2.14
CA ASN A 404 14.94 -26.01 3.05
C ASN A 404 14.29 -24.72 3.58
N PRO A 405 14.03 -24.60 4.90
CA PRO A 405 13.43 -23.40 5.48
C PRO A 405 14.37 -22.17 5.51
N ASP A 406 15.68 -22.35 5.28
CA ASP A 406 16.68 -21.27 5.20
C ASP A 406 17.26 -21.11 3.79
N ILE A 407 16.38 -21.01 2.80
CA ILE A 407 16.77 -20.59 1.45
C ILE A 407 17.06 -19.10 1.45
N LEU A 408 18.27 -18.71 1.07
CA LEU A 408 18.65 -17.33 0.79
C LEU A 408 19.67 -17.29 -0.34
N LYS A 409 19.22 -17.03 -1.57
CA LYS A 409 20.03 -17.13 -2.79
C LYS A 409 19.75 -15.97 -3.74
N THR A 410 20.80 -15.45 -4.35
CA THR A 410 20.67 -14.56 -5.51
C THR A 410 20.36 -15.40 -6.74
N VAL A 411 19.22 -15.11 -7.36
CA VAL A 411 18.71 -15.75 -8.59
C VAL A 411 19.40 -15.15 -9.81
N TYR A 412 19.52 -13.83 -9.84
CA TYR A 412 20.09 -13.08 -10.95
C TYR A 412 20.62 -11.73 -10.48
N LYS A 413 21.68 -11.21 -11.11
CA LYS A 413 22.28 -9.90 -10.82
C LYS A 413 22.80 -9.26 -12.12
N THR A 414 22.43 -8.01 -12.35
CA THR A 414 23.07 -7.08 -13.29
C THR A 414 23.73 -5.93 -12.52
N ASP A 415 24.17 -4.89 -13.23
CA ASP A 415 24.64 -3.65 -12.63
C ASP A 415 23.51 -2.84 -11.96
N ASP A 416 22.28 -2.96 -12.47
CA ASP A 416 21.10 -2.17 -12.08
C ASP A 416 20.00 -2.95 -11.34
N GLU A 417 19.99 -4.29 -11.42
CA GLU A 417 18.90 -5.15 -10.95
C GLU A 417 19.42 -6.42 -10.24
N LEU A 418 18.72 -6.83 -9.18
CA LEU A 418 19.03 -8.00 -8.38
C LEU A 418 17.76 -8.79 -8.06
N LYS A 419 17.65 -10.04 -8.53
CA LYS A 419 16.57 -10.97 -8.14
C LYS A 419 17.08 -11.89 -7.03
N ILE A 420 16.44 -11.86 -5.87
CA ILE A 420 16.76 -12.64 -4.67
C ILE A 420 15.59 -13.58 -4.38
N LEU A 421 15.90 -14.77 -3.87
CA LEU A 421 14.95 -15.69 -3.30
C LEU A 421 15.27 -15.89 -1.82
N ALA A 422 14.29 -15.69 -0.95
CA ALA A 422 14.42 -15.82 0.50
C ALA A 422 13.24 -16.60 1.10
N SER A 423 13.51 -17.55 1.99
CA SER A 423 12.50 -18.21 2.81
C SER A 423 12.52 -17.67 4.22
N GLY A 424 11.32 -17.45 4.77
CA GLY A 424 11.10 -17.05 6.14
C GLY A 424 10.16 -18.00 6.86
N THR A 425 10.30 -18.10 8.18
CA THR A 425 9.55 -19.05 8.99
C THR A 425 8.89 -18.42 10.20
N ALA A 426 7.79 -19.02 10.65
CA ALA A 426 7.10 -18.69 11.89
C ALA A 426 6.68 -19.96 12.62
N LYS A 427 6.54 -19.88 13.95
CA LYS A 427 5.91 -20.94 14.72
C LYS A 427 4.44 -21.07 14.34
N ILE A 428 3.93 -22.30 14.27
CA ILE A 428 2.51 -22.54 14.00
C ILE A 428 1.68 -22.05 15.20
N THR A 429 0.91 -20.99 14.99
CA THR A 429 -0.07 -20.44 15.94
C THR A 429 -1.49 -20.69 15.44
N SER A 430 -2.47 -20.62 16.35
CA SER A 430 -3.91 -20.68 16.00
C SER A 430 -4.35 -19.53 15.10
N ASP A 431 -3.72 -18.36 15.22
CA ASP A 431 -3.89 -17.25 14.29
C ASP A 431 -3.13 -17.52 12.98
N GLN A 432 -3.91 -17.79 11.91
CA GLN A 432 -3.41 -18.04 10.56
C GLN A 432 -2.88 -16.79 9.85
N LYS A 433 -3.35 -15.61 10.23
CA LYS A 433 -2.89 -14.34 9.65
C LYS A 433 -1.54 -13.96 10.27
N LEU A 434 -1.45 -13.97 11.59
CA LEU A 434 -0.24 -13.62 12.33
C LEU A 434 0.93 -14.57 12.00
N ARG A 435 0.70 -15.88 11.84
CA ARG A 435 1.77 -16.80 11.42
C ARG A 435 2.28 -16.50 10.01
N HIS A 436 1.39 -16.08 9.11
CA HIS A 436 1.74 -15.76 7.73
C HIS A 436 2.53 -14.46 7.64
N GLU A 437 2.07 -13.40 8.31
CA GLU A 437 2.77 -12.11 8.38
C GLU A 437 4.17 -12.25 9.01
N ASN A 438 4.32 -13.06 10.06
CA ASN A 438 5.62 -13.31 10.68
C ASN A 438 6.60 -14.06 9.75
N ALA A 439 6.15 -15.08 9.04
CA ALA A 439 6.99 -15.83 8.11
C ALA A 439 7.36 -15.00 6.87
N LEU A 440 6.43 -14.20 6.35
CA LEU A 440 6.69 -13.24 5.29
C LEU A 440 7.72 -12.18 5.70
N ARG A 441 7.60 -11.67 6.95
CA ARG A 441 8.54 -10.71 7.53
C ARG A 441 9.96 -11.27 7.64
N ASP A 442 10.14 -12.50 8.11
CA ASP A 442 11.46 -13.16 8.18
C ASP A 442 12.10 -13.29 6.79
N ALA A 443 11.30 -13.64 5.76
CA ALA A 443 11.77 -13.73 4.38
C ALA A 443 12.26 -12.36 3.86
N LEU A 444 11.47 -11.30 4.05
CA LEU A 444 11.81 -9.95 3.59
C LEU A 444 13.02 -9.35 4.33
N VAL A 445 13.20 -9.64 5.63
CA VAL A 445 14.43 -9.30 6.38
C VAL A 445 15.65 -9.96 5.72
N LYS A 446 15.57 -11.25 5.39
CA LYS A 446 16.66 -12.00 4.74
C LYS A 446 16.95 -11.44 3.35
N THR A 447 15.92 -11.14 2.55
CA THR A 447 16.05 -10.44 1.24
C THR A 447 16.83 -9.13 1.37
N ILE A 448 16.43 -8.23 2.27
CA ILE A 448 17.08 -6.91 2.40
C ILE A 448 18.54 -7.04 2.86
N LYS A 449 18.86 -7.93 3.81
CA LYS A 449 20.26 -8.21 4.21
C LYS A 449 21.09 -8.69 3.02
N LYS A 450 20.53 -9.60 2.23
CA LYS A 450 21.20 -10.17 1.05
C LYS A 450 21.40 -9.10 -0.04
N ALA A 451 20.40 -8.26 -0.28
CA ALA A 451 20.47 -7.13 -1.21
C ALA A 451 21.56 -6.13 -0.81
N ALA A 452 21.56 -5.69 0.45
CA ALA A 452 22.63 -4.84 0.99
C ALA A 452 24.01 -5.49 0.77
N SER A 453 24.15 -6.78 1.11
CA SER A 453 25.40 -7.55 0.98
C SER A 453 25.92 -7.72 -0.45
N GLU A 454 25.12 -7.48 -1.48
CA GLU A 454 25.54 -7.66 -2.88
C GLU A 454 25.49 -6.38 -3.72
N LEU A 455 24.73 -5.36 -3.32
CA LEU A 455 24.64 -4.08 -4.03
C LEU A 455 25.60 -3.02 -3.49
N LEU A 456 25.87 -3.04 -2.17
CA LEU A 456 26.61 -1.99 -1.45
C LEU A 456 28.11 -2.30 -1.30
N VAL A 457 28.55 -3.45 -1.82
CA VAL A 457 29.95 -3.87 -1.86
C VAL A 457 30.71 -2.99 -2.85
N GLY A 458 31.38 -1.98 -2.31
CA GLY A 458 32.27 -1.07 -3.04
C GLY A 458 31.80 0.39 -3.09
N SER A 459 30.53 0.66 -2.77
CA SER A 459 29.95 2.01 -2.78
C SER A 459 29.79 2.62 -1.38
N ASP A 460 29.20 1.90 -0.42
CA ASP A 460 29.01 2.36 0.97
C ASP A 460 29.04 1.15 1.92
N ARG A 461 30.24 0.78 2.39
CA ARG A 461 30.45 -0.46 3.18
C ARG A 461 29.77 -0.44 4.55
N GLU A 462 29.41 0.74 5.07
CA GLU A 462 28.77 0.93 6.38
C GLU A 462 27.28 0.55 6.38
N LEU A 463 26.61 0.61 5.23
CA LEU A 463 25.20 0.22 5.10
C LEU A 463 24.98 -1.31 5.25
N LEU A 464 26.06 -2.10 5.31
CA LEU A 464 26.03 -3.54 5.54
C LEU A 464 25.73 -3.93 6.99
N ASP A 465 26.09 -3.08 7.95
CA ASP A 465 26.00 -3.36 9.40
C ASP A 465 24.71 -2.79 10.05
N VAL A 466 23.79 -2.27 9.21
CA VAL A 466 22.52 -1.64 9.64
C VAL A 466 21.53 -2.68 10.19
N PRO A 467 21.00 -2.51 11.43
CA PRO A 467 19.96 -3.39 11.94
C PRO A 467 18.63 -3.15 11.23
N LEU A 468 18.06 -4.19 10.62
CA LEU A 468 16.76 -4.13 9.96
C LEU A 468 15.63 -4.34 10.96
N ASP A 469 14.97 -3.25 11.36
CA ASP A 469 13.76 -3.27 12.16
C ASP A 469 12.50 -3.08 11.30
N GLU A 470 11.33 -3.03 11.94
CA GLU A 470 10.04 -2.87 11.27
C GLU A 470 9.91 -1.59 10.43
N TYR A 471 10.56 -0.51 10.87
CA TYR A 471 10.49 0.78 10.19
C TYR A 471 11.31 0.76 8.90
N ILE A 472 12.58 0.34 9.01
CA ILE A 472 13.46 0.17 7.85
C ILE A 472 12.87 -0.86 6.88
N LEU A 473 12.33 -1.96 7.40
CA LEU A 473 11.64 -2.97 6.59
C LEU A 473 10.47 -2.36 5.81
N THR A 474 9.56 -1.64 6.48
CA THR A 474 8.36 -1.07 5.84
C THR A 474 8.71 -0.04 4.76
N LYS A 475 9.78 0.76 4.97
CA LYS A 475 10.25 1.73 3.98
C LYS A 475 10.97 1.09 2.80
N VAL A 476 11.84 0.11 3.06
CA VAL A 476 12.66 -0.55 2.01
C VAL A 476 11.86 -1.58 1.22
N ILE A 477 10.83 -2.22 1.80
CA ILE A 477 9.89 -3.08 1.07
C ILE A 477 9.25 -2.34 -0.12
N GLY A 478 8.99 -1.03 -0.02
CA GLY A 478 8.47 -0.24 -1.13
C GLY A 478 9.37 -0.17 -2.37
N ALA A 479 10.67 -0.51 -2.23
CA ALA A 479 11.65 -0.61 -3.30
C ALA A 479 11.93 -2.06 -3.75
N ILE A 480 11.19 -3.03 -3.20
CA ILE A 480 11.33 -4.46 -3.49
C ILE A 480 10.02 -4.95 -4.09
N ASP A 481 10.03 -5.24 -5.38
CA ASP A 481 8.93 -5.95 -6.01
C ASP A 481 9.02 -7.43 -5.58
N TYR A 482 7.98 -7.98 -4.95
CA TYR A 482 8.04 -9.35 -4.42
C TYR A 482 6.75 -10.14 -4.63
N GLU A 483 6.93 -11.42 -4.96
CA GLU A 483 5.86 -12.42 -5.00
C GLU A 483 6.07 -13.49 -3.91
N ILE A 484 4.98 -13.94 -3.31
CA ILE A 484 4.99 -15.15 -2.48
C ILE A 484 4.96 -16.34 -3.42
N SER A 485 6.14 -16.90 -3.66
CA SER A 485 6.35 -18.03 -4.58
C SER A 485 5.88 -19.38 -4.03
N ALA A 486 5.89 -19.56 -2.70
CA ALA A 486 5.30 -20.73 -2.03
C ALA A 486 4.99 -20.45 -0.55
N THR A 487 4.08 -21.22 0.04
CA THR A 487 3.91 -21.32 1.50
C THR A 487 3.61 -22.76 1.90
N GLY A 488 3.82 -23.12 3.17
CA GLY A 488 3.49 -24.45 3.67
C GLY A 488 3.86 -24.65 5.13
N GLU A 489 3.81 -25.90 5.60
CA GLU A 489 4.23 -26.29 6.94
C GLU A 489 5.31 -27.37 6.86
N TYR A 490 6.39 -27.19 7.61
CA TYR A 490 7.52 -28.11 7.67
C TYR A 490 8.13 -28.12 9.07
N ALA A 491 8.39 -29.31 9.63
CA ALA A 491 9.01 -29.50 10.94
C ALA A 491 8.39 -28.70 12.12
N GLY A 492 7.07 -28.45 12.08
CA GLY A 492 6.35 -27.66 13.11
C GLY A 492 6.43 -26.15 12.94
N LEU A 493 6.97 -25.67 11.82
CA LEU A 493 7.01 -24.26 11.42
C LEU A 493 6.14 -24.04 10.19
N TYR A 494 5.47 -22.89 10.12
CA TYR A 494 4.89 -22.36 8.88
C TYR A 494 6.00 -21.63 8.12
N TYR A 495 6.16 -21.89 6.83
CA TYR A 495 7.15 -21.23 5.97
C TYR A 495 6.49 -20.43 4.85
N VAL A 496 7.15 -19.34 4.48
CA VAL A 496 6.86 -18.52 3.30
C VAL A 496 8.14 -18.45 2.48
N LEU A 497 8.02 -18.50 1.16
CA LEU A 497 9.12 -18.36 0.22
C LEU A 497 8.83 -17.18 -0.70
N VAL A 498 9.70 -16.18 -0.67
CA VAL A 498 9.55 -14.92 -1.39
C VAL A 498 10.58 -14.83 -2.51
N SER A 499 10.11 -14.55 -3.72
CA SER A 499 10.93 -14.16 -4.86
C SER A 499 10.84 -12.64 -4.98
N SER A 500 11.98 -11.96 -4.99
CA SER A 500 12.09 -10.50 -4.86
C SER A 500 12.98 -9.93 -5.97
N THR A 501 12.47 -8.96 -6.72
CA THR A 501 13.22 -8.18 -7.71
C THR A 501 13.52 -6.78 -7.14
N ILE A 502 14.78 -6.37 -7.23
CA ILE A 502 15.30 -5.18 -6.55
C ILE A 502 16.10 -4.36 -7.54
N LYS A 503 15.67 -3.12 -7.79
CA LYS A 503 16.43 -2.15 -8.58
C LYS A 503 17.44 -1.46 -7.67
N LYS A 504 18.71 -1.46 -8.07
CA LYS A 504 19.83 -0.98 -7.26
C LYS A 504 19.66 0.48 -6.84
N TYR A 505 19.37 1.36 -7.79
CA TYR A 505 19.19 2.79 -7.53
C TYR A 505 18.02 3.07 -6.57
N ASP A 506 16.89 2.40 -6.78
CA ASP A 506 15.70 2.58 -5.95
C ASP A 506 15.93 2.02 -4.54
N PHE A 507 16.59 0.86 -4.42
CA PHE A 507 16.95 0.26 -3.13
C PHE A 507 17.96 1.10 -2.35
N GLU A 508 19.03 1.58 -2.99
CA GLU A 508 20.03 2.45 -2.36
C GLU A 508 19.40 3.76 -1.86
N ASN A 509 18.56 4.40 -2.67
CA ASN A 509 17.90 5.64 -2.29
C ASN A 509 16.87 5.44 -1.18
N ASN A 510 16.00 4.42 -1.27
CA ASN A 510 15.03 4.15 -0.23
C ASN A 510 15.69 3.69 1.09
N LEU A 511 16.80 2.96 1.05
CA LEU A 511 17.57 2.64 2.26
C LEU A 511 18.21 3.90 2.87
N LYS A 512 18.85 4.75 2.05
CA LYS A 512 19.44 6.03 2.50
C LYS A 512 18.37 6.99 3.03
N GLU A 513 17.19 7.04 2.43
CA GLU A 513 16.06 7.85 2.88
C GLU A 513 15.43 7.28 4.15
N ALA A 514 15.20 5.97 4.23
CA ALA A 514 14.69 5.30 5.43
C ALA A 514 15.59 5.54 6.64
N LEU A 515 16.92 5.54 6.44
CA LEU A 515 17.89 5.83 7.51
C LEU A 515 17.92 7.31 7.89
N ARG A 516 17.87 8.24 6.93
CA ARG A 516 17.76 9.69 7.20
C ARG A 516 16.49 10.05 7.96
N ASN A 517 15.39 9.37 7.63
CA ASN A 517 14.05 9.64 8.13
C ASN A 517 13.62 8.62 9.20
N ALA A 518 14.54 7.86 9.80
CA ALA A 518 14.22 6.89 10.84
C ALA A 518 13.76 7.60 12.13
N PRO A 519 12.53 7.38 12.62
CA PRO A 519 12.11 7.90 13.90
C PRO A 519 12.86 7.11 15.00
N VAL A 520 13.84 7.78 15.60
CA VAL A 520 14.50 7.43 16.88
C VAL A 520 14.91 5.96 17.02
N GLY A 521 16.09 5.57 16.50
CA GLY A 521 16.42 4.13 16.49
C GLY A 521 17.86 3.65 16.44
N PHE A 522 18.90 4.48 16.28
CA PHE A 522 20.27 3.95 16.30
C PHE A 522 21.19 4.83 17.11
N ALA A 523 21.63 4.33 18.27
CA ALA A 523 22.69 4.95 19.05
C ALA A 523 23.99 4.16 18.92
N LEU A 524 25.10 4.84 18.66
CA LEU A 524 26.44 4.28 18.79
C LEU A 524 26.93 4.55 20.22
N VAL A 525 27.23 3.52 21.00
CA VAL A 525 27.91 3.66 22.29
C VAL A 525 29.41 3.53 22.06
N LEU A 526 30.17 4.54 22.46
CA LEU A 526 31.63 4.54 22.48
C LEU A 526 32.07 4.74 23.94
N THR A 527 32.81 3.78 24.51
CA THR A 527 33.25 3.84 25.90
C THR A 527 34.77 3.87 26.00
N GLU A 528 35.30 4.86 26.72
CA GLU A 528 36.72 4.99 27.07
C GLU A 528 36.95 4.76 28.56
N GLY A 529 38.13 4.25 28.92
CA GLY A 529 38.58 4.14 30.31
C GLY A 529 38.01 2.98 31.14
N ASP A 530 37.04 2.21 30.62
CA ASP A 530 36.51 0.99 31.27
C ASP A 530 37.49 -0.20 31.19
N LYS A 531 38.63 -0.06 31.89
CA LYS A 531 39.74 -1.03 31.87
C LYS A 531 39.36 -2.44 32.33
N LEU A 532 38.31 -2.58 33.13
CA LEU A 532 37.85 -3.85 33.69
C LEU A 532 36.60 -4.39 32.96
N GLY A 533 36.01 -3.63 32.04
CA GLY A 533 34.91 -4.09 31.18
C GLY A 533 33.57 -4.31 31.88
N TYR A 534 33.31 -3.58 32.98
CA TYR A 534 32.05 -3.71 33.74
C TYR A 534 31.01 -2.64 33.38
N VAL A 535 31.45 -1.46 32.94
CA VAL A 535 30.58 -0.30 32.72
C VAL A 535 29.94 -0.34 31.33
N GLU A 536 30.72 -0.60 30.28
CA GLU A 536 30.23 -0.67 28.90
C GLU A 536 29.10 -1.72 28.75
N PRO A 537 29.25 -2.99 29.22
CA PRO A 537 28.17 -3.97 29.09
C PRO A 537 26.94 -3.62 29.91
N ALA A 538 27.10 -2.98 31.07
CA ALA A 538 25.98 -2.57 31.92
C ALA A 538 25.17 -1.44 31.28
N ILE A 539 25.83 -0.46 30.65
CA ILE A 539 25.17 0.61 29.87
C ILE A 539 24.46 0.01 28.64
N ILE A 540 25.14 -0.84 27.87
CA ILE A 540 24.56 -1.50 26.69
C ILE A 540 23.30 -2.30 27.06
N ASN A 541 23.39 -3.16 28.09
CA ASN A 541 22.25 -3.98 28.53
C ASN A 541 21.09 -3.13 29.05
N GLY A 542 21.38 -2.04 29.78
CA GLY A 542 20.37 -1.12 30.25
C GLY A 542 19.66 -0.38 29.11
N LEU A 543 20.40 0.19 28.15
CA LEU A 543 19.85 0.87 26.98
C LEU A 543 18.97 -0.06 26.13
N LEU A 544 19.43 -1.28 25.85
CA LEU A 544 18.64 -2.30 25.15
C LEU A 544 17.36 -2.64 25.92
N SER A 545 17.45 -2.81 27.25
CA SER A 545 16.28 -3.07 28.11
C SER A 545 15.30 -1.89 28.15
N SER A 546 15.79 -0.66 27.99
CA SER A 546 14.96 0.55 27.86
C SER A 546 14.34 0.71 26.47
N GLY A 547 14.62 -0.18 25.52
CA GLY A 547 14.11 -0.15 24.13
C GLY A 547 14.96 0.65 23.14
N ILE A 548 16.15 1.11 23.54
CA ILE A 548 17.10 1.81 22.65
C ILE A 548 17.86 0.76 21.83
N LYS A 549 17.74 0.83 20.50
CA LYS A 549 18.48 -0.02 19.56
C LYS A 549 19.88 0.57 19.31
N LEU A 550 20.88 -0.31 19.22
CA LEU A 550 22.29 0.06 19.17
C LEU A 550 22.97 -0.46 17.89
N VAL A 551 23.98 0.26 17.42
CA VAL A 551 24.90 -0.20 16.35
C VAL A 551 25.86 -1.27 16.91
N SER A 552 26.41 -2.13 16.05
CA SER A 552 27.20 -3.29 16.47
C SER A 552 28.47 -2.93 17.27
N LYS A 553 28.79 -3.76 18.28
CA LYS A 553 29.94 -3.54 19.16
C LYS A 553 31.29 -3.57 18.42
N ASP A 554 31.41 -4.41 17.39
CA ASP A 554 32.63 -4.49 16.59
C ASP A 554 32.84 -3.25 15.72
N PHE A 555 31.76 -2.56 15.34
CA PHE A 555 31.85 -1.27 14.65
C PHE A 555 32.26 -0.14 15.62
N SER A 556 31.66 -0.07 16.82
CA SER A 556 32.13 0.83 17.91
C SER A 556 33.62 0.69 18.17
N ARG A 557 34.12 -0.55 18.27
CA ARG A 557 35.54 -0.83 18.53
C ARG A 557 36.45 -0.33 17.40
N LYS A 558 36.07 -0.53 16.13
CA LYS A 558 36.84 -0.03 14.98
C LYS A 558 36.94 1.51 14.95
N ILE A 559 35.89 2.23 15.37
CA ILE A 559 35.96 3.69 15.51
C ILE A 559 36.93 4.09 16.62
N LEU A 560 36.90 3.44 17.79
CA LEU A 560 37.86 3.70 18.87
C LEU A 560 39.31 3.42 18.44
N GLU A 561 39.54 2.33 17.69
CA GLU A 561 40.86 2.00 17.12
C GLU A 561 41.36 3.04 16.09
N ALA A 562 40.45 3.68 15.35
CA ALA A 562 40.77 4.80 14.45
C ALA A 562 41.01 6.12 15.21
N GLN A 563 40.22 6.37 16.27
CA GLN A 563 40.36 7.53 17.15
C GLN A 563 41.70 7.50 17.91
N LEU A 564 42.09 6.35 18.47
CA LEU A 564 43.37 6.15 19.17
C LEU A 564 44.60 6.47 18.30
N LYS A 565 44.48 6.33 16.97
CA LYS A 565 45.53 6.69 16.01
C LYS A 565 45.55 8.17 15.62
N SER A 566 44.48 8.92 15.92
CA SER A 566 44.18 10.20 15.27
C SER A 566 43.84 11.35 16.24
N ASN A 567 43.56 11.05 17.51
CA ASN A 567 43.22 11.98 18.59
C ASN A 567 42.14 13.03 18.21
N LEU A 568 41.07 12.57 17.53
CA LEU A 568 40.04 13.44 16.97
C LEU A 568 39.03 13.91 18.04
N PRO A 569 38.59 15.18 18.02
CA PRO A 569 37.62 15.70 18.98
C PRO A 569 36.19 15.18 18.71
N PRO A 570 35.27 15.21 19.71
CA PRO A 570 33.93 14.61 19.61
C PRO A 570 33.10 15.03 18.39
N ASN A 571 33.19 16.28 17.93
CA ASN A 571 32.44 16.75 16.74
C ASN A 571 32.98 16.14 15.42
N LEU A 572 34.26 15.79 15.36
CA LEU A 572 34.84 15.03 14.24
C LEU A 572 34.51 13.55 14.37
N LEU A 573 34.53 13.01 15.60
CA LEU A 573 34.08 11.65 15.90
C LEU A 573 32.61 11.44 15.51
N ALA A 574 31.74 12.42 15.77
CA ALA A 574 30.34 12.43 15.35
C ALA A 574 30.17 12.40 13.81
N ARG A 575 31.04 13.09 13.06
CA ARG A 575 31.05 13.04 11.58
C ARG A 575 31.52 11.70 11.03
N VAL A 576 32.54 11.10 11.65
CA VAL A 576 32.99 9.72 11.34
C VAL A 576 31.94 8.69 11.81
N THR A 577 31.14 9.01 12.82
CA THR A 577 30.02 8.19 13.31
C THR A 577 28.76 8.34 12.45
N ALA A 578 28.54 9.46 11.76
CA ALA A 578 27.38 9.64 10.87
C ALA A 578 27.36 8.60 9.73
N LEU A 579 28.54 8.13 9.33
CA LEU A 579 28.74 7.00 8.41
C LEU A 579 28.10 5.69 8.91
N SER A 580 27.99 5.48 10.22
CA SER A 580 27.37 4.30 10.83
C SER A 580 25.83 4.26 10.77
N ALA A 581 25.21 5.28 10.18
CA ALA A 581 23.78 5.56 10.23
C ALA A 581 23.18 5.68 11.65
N ALA A 582 23.99 5.72 12.72
CA ALA A 582 23.53 6.11 14.04
C ALA A 582 22.97 7.54 14.02
N ARG A 583 21.80 7.76 14.63
CA ARG A 583 21.18 9.07 14.87
C ARG A 583 21.83 9.80 16.05
N TYR A 584 22.35 9.04 17.02
CA TYR A 584 22.96 9.54 18.24
C TYR A 584 24.30 8.87 18.52
N LEU A 585 25.28 9.65 18.98
CA LEU A 585 26.52 9.17 19.58
C LEU A 585 26.42 9.33 21.09
N ILE A 586 26.55 8.22 21.82
CA ILE A 586 26.64 8.16 23.28
C ILE A 586 28.12 7.93 23.62
N TYR A 587 28.84 9.02 23.85
CA TYR A 587 30.27 9.00 24.16
C TYR A 587 30.47 8.99 25.68
N VAL A 588 31.02 7.90 26.21
CA VAL A 588 31.12 7.58 27.64
C VAL A 588 32.59 7.57 28.06
N ILE A 589 32.97 8.45 28.99
CA ILE A 589 34.30 8.48 29.59
C ILE A 589 34.20 7.95 31.01
N VAL A 590 34.86 6.82 31.29
CA VAL A 590 34.92 6.17 32.59
C VAL A 590 36.25 6.47 33.27
N ASN A 591 36.21 6.93 34.52
CA ASN A 591 37.38 7.10 35.36
C ASN A 591 37.13 6.40 36.71
N SER A 592 37.87 5.33 36.95
CA SER A 592 37.79 4.54 38.18
C SER A 592 39.08 4.69 38.99
N ALA A 593 38.98 5.30 40.16
CA ALA A 593 40.08 5.42 41.11
C ALA A 593 39.93 4.39 42.23
N THR A 594 40.92 3.51 42.36
CA THR A 594 40.94 2.43 43.36
C THR A 594 41.87 2.77 44.53
N THR A 595 41.41 2.54 45.76
CA THR A 595 42.20 2.56 46.98
C THR A 595 41.97 1.26 47.76
N TYR A 596 43.03 0.51 48.08
CA TYR A 596 42.94 -0.61 49.02
C TYR A 596 42.88 -0.08 50.47
N LEU A 597 41.96 -0.60 51.28
CA LEU A 597 41.78 -0.26 52.69
C LEU A 597 42.22 -1.44 53.56
N PRO A 598 43.47 -1.44 54.10
CA PRO A 598 44.04 -2.61 54.78
C PRO A 598 43.24 -3.03 56.01
N ASP A 599 42.78 -2.07 56.81
CA ASP A 599 42.06 -2.28 58.07
C ASP A 599 40.75 -3.06 57.89
N TYR A 600 40.14 -2.93 56.72
CA TYR A 600 38.88 -3.58 56.35
C TYR A 600 39.05 -4.72 55.34
N LYS A 601 40.28 -4.95 54.85
CA LYS A 601 40.64 -5.94 53.80
C LYS A 601 39.79 -5.84 52.52
N VAL A 602 39.39 -4.63 52.13
CA VAL A 602 38.56 -4.36 50.94
C VAL A 602 39.18 -3.30 50.04
N TYR A 603 38.87 -3.38 48.76
CA TYR A 603 39.09 -2.31 47.79
C TYR A 603 37.91 -1.34 47.83
N SER A 604 38.20 -0.05 47.88
CA SER A 604 37.26 1.04 47.64
C SER A 604 37.48 1.57 46.24
N VAL A 605 36.44 1.62 45.41
CA VAL A 605 36.51 2.11 44.02
C VAL A 605 35.55 3.28 43.87
N ARG A 606 36.10 4.46 43.58
CA ARG A 606 35.34 5.65 43.16
C ARG A 606 35.21 5.62 41.64
N THR A 607 33.98 5.46 41.16
CA THR A 607 33.65 5.40 39.74
C THR A 607 33.01 6.72 39.33
N LEU A 608 33.68 7.48 38.48
CA LEU A 608 33.16 8.69 37.83
C LEU A 608 32.90 8.36 36.36
N ILE A 609 31.71 8.67 35.86
CA ILE A 609 31.38 8.49 34.44
C ILE A 609 30.79 9.80 33.89
N THR A 610 31.29 10.25 32.74
CA THR A 610 30.71 11.37 32.00
C THR A 610 30.24 10.86 30.65
N THR A 611 28.95 11.06 30.35
CA THR A 611 28.36 10.74 29.07
C THR A 611 27.99 12.01 28.33
N GLN A 612 28.33 12.09 27.06
CA GLN A 612 27.85 13.10 26.12
C GLN A 612 26.92 12.42 25.12
N ILE A 613 25.74 13.00 24.91
CA ILE A 613 24.78 12.55 23.91
C ILE A 613 24.82 13.57 22.78
N ILE A 614 25.24 13.15 21.59
CA ILE A 614 25.48 14.01 20.43
C ILE A 614 24.58 13.57 19.28
N ASP A 615 23.85 14.51 18.68
CA ASP A 615 23.14 14.30 17.43
C ASP A 615 24.16 14.22 16.29
N THR A 616 24.21 13.08 15.58
CA THR A 616 25.22 12.81 14.54
C THR A 616 24.99 13.59 13.25
N ILE A 617 23.75 14.02 12.99
CA ILE A 617 23.37 14.76 11.77
C ILE A 617 23.70 16.24 11.94
N THR A 618 23.39 16.82 13.10
CA THR A 618 23.66 18.24 13.38
C THR A 618 25.03 18.48 14.01
N GLY A 619 25.65 17.44 14.60
CA GLY A 619 26.89 17.55 15.37
C GLY A 619 26.74 18.23 16.72
N ASN A 620 25.50 18.52 17.16
CA ASN A 620 25.22 19.23 18.40
C ASN A 620 25.15 18.26 19.59
N MET A 621 25.67 18.69 20.74
CA MET A 621 25.42 18.01 22.01
C MET A 621 23.96 18.25 22.43
N LEU A 622 23.22 17.17 22.61
CA LEU A 622 21.83 17.18 23.07
C LEU A 622 21.75 17.23 24.59
N ASP A 623 22.63 16.47 25.26
CA ASP A 623 22.64 16.32 26.71
C ASP A 623 24.02 15.86 27.21
N SER A 624 24.31 16.07 28.50
CA SER A 624 25.49 15.55 29.18
C SER A 624 25.15 15.02 30.57
N VAL A 625 25.12 13.70 30.70
CA VAL A 625 24.76 13.00 31.94
C VAL A 625 26.03 12.59 32.69
N ARG A 626 26.07 12.83 34.00
CA ARG A 626 27.19 12.42 34.87
C ARG A 626 26.73 11.44 35.93
N PHE A 627 27.60 10.48 36.24
CA PHE A 627 27.43 9.53 37.33
C PHE A 627 28.67 9.55 38.23
N GLU A 628 28.44 9.44 39.53
CA GLU A 628 29.51 9.28 40.51
C GLU A 628 29.03 8.39 41.66
N GLU A 629 29.80 7.36 41.99
CA GLU A 629 29.55 6.51 43.16
C GLU A 629 30.85 5.91 43.72
N VAL A 630 30.86 5.58 45.01
CA VAL A 630 31.95 4.89 45.69
C VAL A 630 31.39 3.61 46.30
N ASN A 631 31.96 2.46 45.94
CA ASN A 631 31.60 1.16 46.53
C ASN A 631 32.83 0.39 47.00
N THR A 632 32.60 -0.54 47.93
CA THR A 632 33.65 -1.41 48.48
C THR A 632 33.40 -2.89 48.20
N GLY A 633 34.48 -3.65 47.98
CA GLY A 633 34.42 -5.08 47.69
C GLY A 633 35.71 -5.81 48.04
N ALA A 634 35.65 -7.14 48.15
CA ALA A 634 36.83 -7.97 48.40
C ALA A 634 37.85 -7.90 47.24
N THR A 635 37.41 -7.51 46.04
CA THR A 635 38.22 -7.18 44.88
C THR A 635 37.69 -5.92 44.20
N GLU A 636 38.50 -5.30 43.33
CA GLU A 636 38.07 -4.15 42.52
C GLU A 636 36.85 -4.47 41.65
N GLN A 637 36.81 -5.67 41.07
CA GLN A 637 35.68 -6.17 40.29
C GLN A 637 34.41 -6.32 41.13
N ALA A 638 34.53 -6.78 42.38
CA ALA A 638 33.39 -6.89 43.29
C ALA A 638 32.85 -5.52 43.72
N ALA A 639 33.72 -4.51 43.87
CA ALA A 639 33.31 -3.13 44.12
C ALA A 639 32.59 -2.52 42.89
N LEU A 640 33.15 -2.70 41.69
CA LEU A 640 32.54 -2.21 40.44
C LEU A 640 31.21 -2.90 40.11
N SER A 641 31.12 -4.22 40.32
CA SER A 641 29.88 -4.97 40.10
C SER A 641 28.73 -4.49 40.99
N LYS A 642 29.02 -4.07 42.24
CA LYS A 642 28.03 -3.40 43.10
C LYS A 642 27.58 -2.06 42.51
N THR A 643 28.52 -1.24 42.04
CA THR A 643 28.20 0.03 41.37
C THR A 643 27.29 -0.18 40.16
N THR A 644 27.65 -1.07 39.23
CA THR A 644 26.89 -1.27 37.97
C THR A 644 25.56 -2.01 38.16
N SER A 645 25.37 -2.73 39.27
CA SER A 645 24.08 -3.37 39.62
C SER A 645 23.19 -2.48 40.51
N GLY A 646 23.75 -1.40 41.06
CA GLY A 646 23.10 -0.47 41.98
C GLY A 646 21.95 0.32 41.35
N GLN A 647 21.02 0.76 42.20
CA GLN A 647 19.84 1.51 41.78
C GLN A 647 20.20 2.85 41.12
N LYS A 648 21.18 3.57 41.68
CA LYS A 648 21.68 4.85 41.15
C LYS A 648 22.26 4.72 39.74
N PHE A 649 22.92 3.60 39.43
CA PHE A 649 23.44 3.32 38.09
C PHE A 649 22.31 3.02 37.09
N LYS A 650 21.26 2.31 37.52
CA LYS A 650 20.05 2.10 36.69
C LYS A 650 19.34 3.42 36.39
N GLU A 651 19.22 4.31 37.38
CA GLU A 651 18.65 5.65 37.21
C GLU A 651 19.47 6.50 36.24
N TYR A 652 20.80 6.43 36.33
CA TYR A 652 21.72 7.06 35.37
C TYR A 652 21.54 6.53 33.93
N VAL A 653 21.45 5.21 33.72
CA VAL A 653 21.20 4.66 32.38
C VAL A 653 19.80 5.00 31.87
N ASN A 654 18.79 5.04 32.76
CA ASN A 654 17.45 5.51 32.42
C ASN A 654 17.42 6.99 32.03
N ALA A 655 18.25 7.85 32.63
CA ALA A 655 18.40 9.24 32.21
C ALA A 655 18.93 9.32 30.77
N ILE A 656 20.01 8.59 30.45
CA ILE A 656 20.54 8.49 29.08
C ILE A 656 19.45 8.00 28.11
N ALA A 657 18.73 6.93 28.46
CA ALA A 657 17.64 6.40 27.62
C ALA A 657 16.48 7.40 27.43
N SER A 658 16.18 8.22 28.43
CA SER A 658 15.10 9.21 28.37
C SER A 658 15.46 10.38 27.45
N SER A 659 16.70 10.86 27.49
CA SER A 659 17.21 11.90 26.59
C SER A 659 17.27 11.47 25.11
N LEU A 660 17.09 10.18 24.83
CA LEU A 660 17.02 9.62 23.47
C LEU A 660 15.58 9.40 22.98
N LYS A 661 14.57 9.31 23.87
CA LYS A 661 13.18 8.95 23.52
C LYS A 661 12.37 10.13 22.98
N PHE A 662 12.64 10.51 21.73
CA PHE A 662 11.94 11.61 21.05
C PHE A 662 10.53 11.30 20.49
N GLU A 663 9.97 10.11 20.70
CA GLU A 663 8.66 9.72 20.13
C GLU A 663 7.42 10.08 20.97
N ASN A 664 7.56 10.73 22.14
CA ASN A 664 6.40 11.18 22.94
C ASN A 664 6.54 12.60 23.52
N ALA A 665 7.42 13.42 22.95
CA ALA A 665 7.31 14.86 23.13
C ALA A 665 6.28 15.39 22.11
N GLN A 666 5.08 15.75 22.59
CA GLN A 666 4.31 16.78 21.87
C GLN A 666 5.24 17.99 21.69
N PRO A 667 5.24 18.67 20.53
CA PRO A 667 6.08 19.86 20.34
C PRO A 667 5.69 20.88 21.41
N PHE A 668 6.57 21.07 22.39
CA PHE A 668 6.26 21.92 23.53
C PHE A 668 6.11 23.35 23.04
N ALA A 669 4.91 23.90 23.20
CA ALA A 669 4.66 25.29 22.84
C ALA A 669 5.38 26.18 23.85
N VAL A 670 6.51 26.76 23.44
CA VAL A 670 7.28 27.71 24.25
C VAL A 670 6.57 29.06 24.15
N TYR A 671 5.92 29.47 25.23
CA TYR A 671 5.23 30.75 25.30
C TYR A 671 6.15 31.81 25.92
N LYS A 672 6.31 32.92 25.20
CA LYS A 672 7.17 34.05 25.60
C LYS A 672 6.35 35.13 26.26
N TYR A 673 6.55 35.32 27.56
CA TYR A 673 5.85 36.29 28.39
C TYR A 673 6.71 37.51 28.68
N THR A 674 6.13 38.70 28.49
CA THR A 674 6.79 39.98 28.78
C THR A 674 6.07 40.69 29.92
N PHE A 675 6.83 41.08 30.94
CA PHE A 675 6.38 41.79 32.12
C PHE A 675 7.07 43.14 32.18
N VAL A 676 6.30 44.23 32.05
CA VAL A 676 6.76 45.59 32.31
C VAL A 676 6.70 45.83 33.82
N LEU A 677 7.82 46.25 34.41
CA LEU A 677 8.00 46.35 35.85
C LEU A 677 7.96 47.80 36.28
N GLU A 678 7.14 48.14 37.27
CA GLU A 678 7.23 49.44 37.96
C GLU A 678 8.54 49.56 38.77
N ARG A 679 9.07 48.43 39.28
CA ARG A 679 10.34 48.34 40.01
C ARG A 679 11.02 46.99 39.79
N ALA A 680 12.34 46.99 39.70
CA ALA A 680 13.18 45.79 39.52
C ALA A 680 12.87 44.66 40.51
N ILE A 681 12.58 45.00 41.77
CA ILE A 681 12.28 44.02 42.83
C ILE A 681 11.01 43.20 42.55
N TYR A 682 10.01 43.79 41.89
CA TYR A 682 8.78 43.07 41.53
C TYR A 682 9.04 41.99 40.47
N GLY A 683 10.01 42.24 39.57
CA GLY A 683 10.47 41.23 38.61
C GLY A 683 11.24 40.08 39.26
N SER A 684 11.92 40.32 40.38
CA SER A 684 12.53 39.24 41.18
C SER A 684 11.48 38.41 41.91
N ILE A 685 10.55 39.06 42.62
CA ILE A 685 9.44 38.39 43.32
C ILE A 685 8.63 37.53 42.34
N LEU A 686 8.23 38.09 41.20
CA LEU A 686 7.49 37.37 40.17
C LEU A 686 8.28 36.18 39.59
N LEU A 687 9.59 36.35 39.37
CA LEU A 687 10.44 35.26 38.89
C LEU A 687 10.54 34.11 39.91
N ASP A 688 10.59 34.41 41.21
CA ASP A 688 10.59 33.41 42.26
C ASP A 688 9.26 32.61 42.29
N TYR A 689 8.12 33.29 42.14
CA TYR A 689 6.81 32.63 42.00
C TYR A 689 6.72 31.76 40.73
N LEU A 690 7.25 32.24 39.60
CA LEU A 690 7.28 31.47 38.36
C LEU A 690 8.17 30.22 38.48
N ASN A 691 9.37 30.36 39.06
CA ASN A 691 10.29 29.25 39.31
C ASN A 691 9.71 28.23 40.31
N ALA A 692 8.97 28.69 41.33
CA ALA A 692 8.31 27.81 42.28
C ALA A 692 7.09 27.06 41.69
N LYS A 693 6.54 27.55 40.56
CA LYS A 693 5.37 26.97 39.91
C LYS A 693 5.68 26.11 38.68
N TYR A 694 6.77 26.42 37.98
CA TYR A 694 7.12 25.82 36.69
C TYR A 694 8.59 25.40 36.67
N ASP A 695 8.86 24.12 36.42
CA ASP A 695 10.21 23.51 36.53
C ASP A 695 11.25 24.03 35.52
N LYS A 696 10.83 24.82 34.52
CA LYS A 696 11.68 25.30 33.41
C LYS A 696 11.32 26.73 32.96
N VAL A 697 11.56 27.72 33.82
CA VAL A 697 11.44 29.14 33.42
C VAL A 697 12.75 29.63 32.83
N ARG A 698 12.79 29.91 31.52
CA ARG A 698 13.95 30.50 30.86
C ARG A 698 13.84 32.03 30.89
N VAL A 699 14.69 32.70 31.66
CA VAL A 699 14.81 34.17 31.59
C VAL A 699 15.52 34.55 30.31
N VAL A 700 14.83 35.31 29.44
CA VAL A 700 15.35 35.80 28.16
C VAL A 700 15.94 37.20 28.31
N GLU A 701 15.32 38.03 29.15
CA GLU A 701 15.73 39.40 29.42
C GLU A 701 15.30 39.77 30.85
N LYS A 702 16.18 40.43 31.62
CA LYS A 702 15.83 41.01 32.91
C LYS A 702 16.56 42.34 33.08
N THR A 703 15.80 43.41 33.23
CA THR A 703 16.25 44.79 33.49
C THR A 703 15.37 45.40 34.58
N ASP A 704 15.70 46.61 35.03
CA ASP A 704 14.96 47.26 36.13
C ASP A 704 13.49 47.56 35.81
N THR A 705 13.15 47.66 34.53
CA THR A 705 11.80 48.01 34.03
C THR A 705 11.13 46.89 33.25
N LYS A 706 11.79 45.74 33.03
CA LYS A 706 11.28 44.69 32.15
C LYS A 706 11.85 43.30 32.48
N LEU A 707 10.98 42.30 32.51
CA LEU A 707 11.32 40.88 32.60
C LEU A 707 10.67 40.15 31.41
N ILE A 708 11.46 39.37 30.66
CA ILE A 708 10.96 38.43 29.66
C ILE A 708 11.34 37.02 30.10
N VAL A 709 10.34 36.14 30.12
CA VAL A 709 10.53 34.71 30.37
C VAL A 709 9.90 33.88 29.26
N GLU A 710 10.46 32.71 29.03
CA GLU A 710 9.90 31.67 28.17
C GLU A 710 9.63 30.43 29.01
N ILE A 711 8.43 29.86 28.84
CA ILE A 711 7.95 28.73 29.65
C ILE A 711 7.28 27.71 28.73
N GLU A 712 7.66 26.44 28.89
CA GLU A 712 7.14 25.31 28.11
C GLU A 712 5.69 24.99 28.51
N ASN A 713 4.78 24.88 27.53
CA ASN A 713 3.40 24.38 27.67
C ASN A 713 2.46 25.16 28.59
N VAL A 714 2.78 26.40 28.94
CA VAL A 714 1.87 27.26 29.71
C VAL A 714 1.16 28.23 28.75
N PRO A 715 -0.04 27.91 28.23
CA PRO A 715 -0.80 28.83 27.40
C PRO A 715 -1.32 30.02 28.24
N MET A 716 -1.64 31.11 27.56
CA MET A 716 -2.01 32.39 28.18
C MET A 716 -3.14 32.28 29.21
N SER A 717 -4.12 31.39 28.99
CA SER A 717 -5.24 31.17 29.91
C SER A 717 -4.81 30.59 31.27
N ASP A 718 -3.75 29.80 31.30
CA ASP A 718 -3.29 29.14 32.53
C ASP A 718 -2.22 29.98 33.23
N MET A 719 -1.45 30.77 32.46
CA MET A 719 -0.67 31.88 32.99
C MET A 719 -1.57 32.91 33.67
N GLU A 720 -2.64 33.38 33.03
CA GLU A 720 -3.55 34.39 33.61
C GLU A 720 -4.22 33.91 34.91
N LYS A 721 -4.63 32.64 34.98
CA LYS A 721 -5.11 32.03 36.23
C LYS A 721 -4.04 32.05 37.32
N PHE A 722 -2.80 31.66 37.01
CA PHE A 722 -1.71 31.65 37.99
C PHE A 722 -1.36 33.07 38.47
N LEU A 723 -1.20 34.02 37.55
CA LEU A 723 -0.92 35.43 37.87
C LEU A 723 -2.02 36.06 38.73
N SER A 724 -3.29 35.64 38.56
CA SER A 724 -4.41 36.09 39.40
C SER A 724 -4.40 35.54 40.84
N ALA A 725 -3.56 34.56 41.14
CA ALA A 725 -3.39 33.96 42.46
C ALA A 725 -2.11 34.44 43.18
N ILE A 726 -1.42 35.47 42.66
CA ILE A 726 -0.25 36.08 43.28
C ILE A 726 -0.70 37.36 44.01
N ASP A 727 -0.76 37.31 45.34
CA ASP A 727 -1.16 38.46 46.18
C ASP A 727 -0.01 39.44 46.47
N ALA A 728 1.24 39.07 46.16
CA ALA A 728 2.44 39.82 46.52
C ALA A 728 2.77 41.01 45.59
N VAL A 729 2.24 40.99 44.36
CA VAL A 729 2.39 42.04 43.34
C VAL A 729 1.14 42.08 42.47
N ARG A 730 0.69 43.27 42.08
CA ARG A 730 -0.48 43.40 41.21
C ARG A 730 -0.10 43.26 39.75
N ILE A 731 -0.70 42.29 39.06
CA ILE A 731 -0.39 41.95 37.67
C ILE A 731 -1.60 42.24 36.78
N LYS A 732 -1.44 43.08 35.77
CA LYS A 732 -2.52 43.48 34.84
C LYS A 732 -2.10 43.22 33.40
N LYS A 733 -2.94 42.52 32.63
CA LYS A 733 -2.74 42.34 31.18
C LYS A 733 -2.74 43.69 30.44
N ILE A 734 -1.76 43.88 29.55
CA ILE A 734 -1.67 45.00 28.60
C ILE A 734 -2.17 44.54 27.23
N SER A 735 -1.64 43.41 26.75
CA SER A 735 -2.03 42.74 25.51
C SER A 735 -1.68 41.24 25.65
N ASP A 736 -1.93 40.43 24.62
CA ASP A 736 -1.61 39.01 24.68
C ASP A 736 -0.12 38.78 24.98
N PHE A 737 0.16 37.90 25.94
CA PHE A 737 1.49 37.60 26.49
C PHE A 737 2.25 38.80 27.11
N ASN A 738 1.61 39.96 27.30
CA ASN A 738 2.23 41.18 27.82
C ASN A 738 1.47 41.72 29.05
N TYR A 739 2.18 41.94 30.16
CA TYR A 739 1.61 42.32 31.45
C TYR A 739 2.36 43.49 32.10
N GLN A 740 1.63 44.33 32.82
CA GLN A 740 2.18 45.32 33.74
C GLN A 740 2.23 44.71 35.14
N VAL A 741 3.35 44.88 35.84
CA VAL A 741 3.53 44.51 37.25
C VAL A 741 3.72 45.79 38.06
N THR A 742 2.83 46.02 39.02
CA THR A 742 2.89 47.11 40.00
C THR A 742 2.92 46.54 41.42
N LYS A 743 2.99 47.42 42.41
CA LYS A 743 2.55 47.06 43.76
C LYS A 743 1.12 46.52 43.77
#